data_AF-A0A5S5AN19-F1
#
_entry.id   AF-A0A5S5AN19-F1
#
_cell.length_a   1.000
_cell.length_b   1.000
_cell.length_c   1.000
_cell.angle_alpha   90.00
_cell.angle_beta   90.00
_cell.angle_gamma   90.00
#
_symmetry.space_group_name_H-M   'P 1'
#
loop_
_entity.id
_entity.type
_entity.pdbx_description
1 polymer ?
#
loop_
_entity_poly.entity_id
_entity_poly.type
_entity_poly.pdbx_seq_one_letter_code
_entity_poly.pdbx_strand_id
1 'polypeptide(L)'
;MRDLIRKAISITLVLMMLFAAIPAWAESGDLTDDQINSLAFSVFLQGKLAGLSLTEIEKLIDLIEKIDQKDIIVDKLFGTTLDSRLNGYGITRDSVMDFTKSLREDKFQDKSWKEWAKEIARKVKEPGINTLTQDQIDWIKHLDNDIFDKSFPQLTTLINTKFNNKFDFIRFNRQVFEKVMTKNVVISYKGGIFSVSFKDSLKDDLNLYLSGQPEEVSGYFKDDQKIVPLDSNEIAALKSIINDILTAFNDSGFTTDEKGLLAKALESFGFKVERDTTTPPEPGDDGGSGGGGTGGGGGGGGGAAPSEPEIEIPKDQSKPVAVVVPAGAVKVTVADGKAVVTFDEKAVSDLLKLLDEAVKKAEGRKLALVIDLADSEKIGDNAIVELPADLAAKAFEKGATITINLKKVGIDLPAGSVETKDIKTLKIIIEAKDAKDALKNIKGIEKMRPVGSAVDVSVLAGDNPASFMKKVTLRFSIKGLTTNIDKLGIYFINDKEGKAEFAGGKVDRAGGEIRANLAHLSAYTLMEYDVTFDDIKQHWARNYIESMAAKHVVHGRTAAKFVPDDSVTRAEFAKLVVGALELDLVKYKGSFEDVASDAWYADYIQTAYENGLITGRVEGKVFDPNAKITRQEIMAIVGRALAKKPSKDAGELLAPFKDAAKIAGYAEEHAALLVEMGIVSGYPDGTIRPEAYTSRAEAVKLIYGLYNN
;
A
#
# COMPACT_ATOMS: atom_id res chain seq x y z
N MET A 1 5.72 33.98 7.40
CA MET A 1 7.14 34.13 7.77
C MET A 1 7.62 33.21 8.90
N ARG A 2 6.92 33.06 10.04
CA ARG A 2 7.24 32.00 11.05
C ARG A 2 7.39 30.61 10.40
N ASP A 3 6.63 30.37 9.34
CA ASP A 3 6.66 29.16 8.52
C ASP A 3 7.73 29.11 7.42
N LEU A 4 8.38 30.22 7.07
CA LEU A 4 9.52 30.21 6.12
C LEU A 4 10.86 30.14 6.82
N ILE A 5 10.96 30.78 7.98
CA ILE A 5 12.01 30.55 8.96
C ILE A 5 11.98 29.07 9.35
N ARG A 6 10.78 28.50 9.58
CA ARG A 6 10.61 27.04 9.67
C ARG A 6 10.93 26.30 8.38
N LYS A 7 10.86 26.86 7.17
CA LYS A 7 11.21 26.13 5.93
C LYS A 7 12.73 26.01 5.72
N ALA A 8 13.50 27.05 6.03
CA ALA A 8 14.96 26.97 6.10
C ALA A 8 15.41 26.10 7.29
N ILE A 9 14.81 26.32 8.47
CA ILE A 9 14.95 25.44 9.64
C ILE A 9 14.39 24.04 9.36
N SER A 10 13.53 23.81 8.34
CA SER A 10 12.95 22.49 8.01
C SER A 10 13.81 21.69 7.06
N ILE A 11 14.52 22.32 6.13
CA ILE A 11 15.59 21.63 5.39
C ILE A 11 16.72 21.31 6.37
N THR A 12 17.05 22.25 7.26
CA THR A 12 17.94 22.01 8.39
C THR A 12 17.35 21.04 9.43
N LEU A 13 16.03 20.91 9.62
CA LEU A 13 15.37 19.96 10.54
C LEU A 13 15.19 18.61 9.91
N VAL A 14 15.10 18.48 8.59
CA VAL A 14 15.13 17.17 7.91
C VAL A 14 16.56 16.64 7.98
N LEU A 15 17.56 17.51 7.78
CA LEU A 15 18.97 17.21 8.03
C LEU A 15 19.29 17.06 9.53
N MET A 16 18.62 17.77 10.45
CA MET A 16 18.75 17.60 11.90
C MET A 16 17.90 16.44 12.42
N MET A 17 16.80 16.03 11.78
CA MET A 17 16.02 14.83 12.14
C MET A 17 16.80 13.58 11.75
N LEU A 18 17.57 13.65 10.65
CA LEU A 18 18.66 12.71 10.36
C LEU A 18 19.76 12.70 11.46
N PHE A 19 19.97 13.81 12.18
CA PHE A 19 20.97 13.96 13.25
C PHE A 19 20.43 13.86 14.71
N ALA A 20 19.12 13.93 14.96
CA ALA A 20 18.52 14.12 16.29
C ALA A 20 17.49 13.04 16.69
N ALA A 21 17.06 12.18 15.77
CA ALA A 21 16.15 11.09 16.10
C ALA A 21 16.85 9.87 16.73
N ILE A 22 18.15 9.73 16.51
CA ILE A 22 18.96 8.62 17.04
C ILE A 22 19.48 8.90 18.46
N PRO A 23 19.85 10.14 18.85
CA PRO A 23 20.50 10.33 20.14
C PRO A 23 19.56 10.57 21.34
N ALA A 24 18.28 10.90 21.12
CA ALA A 24 17.27 10.89 22.18
C ALA A 24 16.95 9.48 22.70
N TRP A 25 17.42 8.44 21.99
CA TRP A 25 17.27 7.03 22.36
C TRP A 25 18.41 6.51 23.23
N ALA A 26 19.56 7.19 23.27
CA ALA A 26 20.74 6.74 24.01
C ALA A 26 20.72 7.13 25.50
N GLU A 27 19.82 8.05 25.93
CA GLU A 27 19.74 8.49 27.32
C GLU A 27 18.89 7.59 28.23
N SER A 28 18.21 6.56 27.72
CA SER A 28 17.43 5.65 28.57
C SER A 28 18.28 4.58 29.26
N GLY A 29 19.54 4.38 28.86
CA GLY A 29 20.46 3.42 29.49
C GLY A 29 20.11 1.94 29.33
N ASP A 30 19.00 1.60 28.66
CA ASP A 30 18.40 0.25 28.67
C ASP A 30 18.56 -0.54 27.35
N LEU A 31 19.29 0.00 26.37
CA LEU A 31 19.51 -0.65 25.07
C LEU A 31 21.00 -0.68 24.72
N THR A 32 21.44 -1.79 24.13
CA THR A 32 22.81 -1.93 23.62
C THR A 32 22.97 -1.19 22.29
N ASP A 33 24.18 -0.69 21.99
CA ASP A 33 24.48 0.05 20.76
C ASP A 33 23.97 -0.68 19.49
N ASP A 34 24.06 -2.02 19.45
CA ASP A 34 23.63 -2.84 18.30
C ASP A 34 22.09 -2.86 18.09
N GLN A 35 21.28 -2.61 19.12
CA GLN A 35 19.81 -2.55 19.01
C GLN A 35 19.32 -1.20 18.49
N ILE A 36 20.01 -0.12 18.87
CA ILE A 36 19.78 1.22 18.34
C ILE A 36 20.12 1.26 16.84
N ASN A 37 21.18 0.53 16.43
CA ASN A 37 21.63 0.41 15.04
C ASN A 37 20.58 -0.24 14.10
N SER A 38 19.90 -1.28 14.57
CA SER A 38 18.92 -2.03 13.77
C SER A 38 17.61 -1.24 13.54
N LEU A 39 17.18 -0.49 14.56
CA LEU A 39 15.89 0.19 14.53
C LEU A 39 15.89 1.50 13.74
N ALA A 40 17.00 2.24 13.75
CA ALA A 40 17.14 3.47 12.98
C ALA A 40 17.17 3.22 11.46
N PHE A 41 17.74 2.09 11.04
CA PHE A 41 17.94 1.76 9.62
C PHE A 41 16.65 1.27 8.93
N SER A 42 15.82 0.48 9.63
CA SER A 42 14.60 -0.14 9.06
C SER A 42 13.41 0.83 8.98
N VAL A 43 13.24 1.71 9.96
CA VAL A 43 12.02 2.54 10.08
C VAL A 43 12.03 3.77 9.17
N PHE A 44 13.19 4.38 8.91
CA PHE A 44 13.24 5.70 8.25
C PHE A 44 13.75 5.66 6.81
N LEU A 45 14.69 4.77 6.47
CA LEU A 45 15.39 4.81 5.17
C LEU A 45 14.81 3.83 4.15
N GLN A 46 14.38 2.64 4.57
CA GLN A 46 13.92 1.58 3.65
C GLN A 46 12.66 1.95 2.85
N GLY A 47 11.82 2.88 3.31
CA GLY A 47 10.62 3.30 2.58
C GLY A 47 10.79 4.49 1.64
N LYS A 48 11.75 5.39 1.91
CA LYS A 48 11.89 6.68 1.22
C LYS A 48 13.15 6.80 0.35
N LEU A 49 14.15 5.93 0.56
CA LEU A 49 15.39 5.88 -0.23
C LEU A 49 15.55 4.56 -0.98
N ALA A 50 14.48 3.79 -1.15
CA ALA A 50 14.50 2.46 -1.80
C ALA A 50 15.09 2.46 -3.23
N GLY A 51 15.21 3.63 -3.88
CA GLY A 51 15.83 3.81 -5.19
C GLY A 51 17.34 4.16 -5.19
N LEU A 52 17.97 4.26 -4.02
CA LEU A 52 19.40 4.53 -3.87
C LEU A 52 20.15 3.31 -3.35
N SER A 53 21.33 3.05 -3.92
CA SER A 53 22.27 2.04 -3.41
C SER A 53 22.91 2.49 -2.10
N LEU A 54 23.40 1.53 -1.31
CA LEU A 54 24.07 1.80 -0.04
C LEU A 54 25.26 2.77 -0.21
N THR A 55 26.04 2.62 -1.29
CA THR A 55 27.15 3.51 -1.64
C THR A 55 26.69 4.93 -1.98
N GLU A 56 25.51 5.09 -2.59
CA GLU A 56 24.89 6.39 -2.87
C GLU A 56 24.40 7.06 -1.58
N ILE A 57 23.89 6.27 -0.63
CA ILE A 57 23.50 6.76 0.69
C ILE A 57 24.73 7.23 1.49
N GLU A 58 25.83 6.47 1.47
CA GLU A 58 27.11 6.85 2.11
C GLU A 58 27.66 8.17 1.54
N LYS A 59 27.64 8.34 0.21
CA LYS A 59 28.07 9.58 -0.45
C LYS A 59 27.16 10.78 -0.14
N LEU A 60 25.86 10.56 0.04
CA LEU A 60 24.93 11.62 0.48
C LEU A 60 25.25 12.08 1.91
N ILE A 61 25.63 11.16 2.80
CA ILE A 61 26.01 11.48 4.18
C ILE A 61 27.29 12.35 4.18
N ASP A 62 28.31 11.98 3.39
CA ASP A 62 29.53 12.78 3.25
C ASP A 62 29.27 14.17 2.62
N LEU A 63 28.30 14.27 1.70
CA LEU A 63 27.88 15.53 1.10
C LEU A 63 27.27 16.50 2.14
N ILE A 64 26.47 15.94 3.05
CA ILE A 64 25.77 16.69 4.10
C ILE A 64 26.75 17.31 5.09
N GLU A 65 27.86 16.63 5.39
CA GLU A 65 28.92 17.15 6.28
C GLU A 65 29.67 18.35 5.69
N LYS A 66 29.70 18.52 4.36
CA LYS A 66 30.36 19.66 3.70
C LYS A 66 29.57 20.99 3.79
N ILE A 67 28.31 20.95 4.21
CA ILE A 67 27.42 22.12 4.26
C ILE A 67 27.64 22.90 5.57
N ASP A 68 28.67 23.76 5.60
CA ASP A 68 28.98 24.63 6.76
C ASP A 68 28.64 26.11 6.48
N GLN A 69 27.34 26.44 6.40
CA GLN A 69 26.86 27.82 6.18
C GLN A 69 25.63 28.19 7.04
N LYS A 70 25.58 27.77 8.31
CA LYS A 70 24.38 27.95 9.14
C LYS A 70 24.23 29.37 9.73
N ASP A 71 25.33 30.09 9.96
CA ASP A 71 25.29 31.44 10.55
C ASP A 71 24.87 32.54 9.55
N ILE A 72 25.20 32.38 8.26
CA ILE A 72 24.85 33.33 7.18
C ILE A 72 23.32 33.42 6.97
N ILE A 73 22.62 32.31 7.16
CA ILE A 73 21.17 32.19 6.96
C ILE A 73 20.42 32.93 8.07
N VAL A 74 20.89 32.83 9.32
CA VAL A 74 20.28 33.48 10.47
C VAL A 74 20.47 34.99 10.38
N ASP A 75 21.67 35.48 10.04
CA ASP A 75 21.95 36.91 9.98
C ASP A 75 21.15 37.65 8.90
N LYS A 76 20.90 37.02 7.73
CA LYS A 76 20.09 37.62 6.66
C LYS A 76 18.59 37.60 6.98
N LEU A 77 18.13 36.65 7.79
CA LEU A 77 16.72 36.53 8.20
C LEU A 77 16.25 37.70 9.09
N PHE A 78 17.12 38.15 10.00
CA PHE A 78 16.81 39.19 10.99
C PHE A 78 17.15 40.62 10.51
N GLY A 79 17.74 40.78 9.33
CA GLY A 79 18.09 42.09 8.75
C GLY A 79 16.96 42.81 7.98
N THR A 80 15.73 42.30 7.99
CA THR A 80 14.61 42.84 7.17
C THR A 80 13.45 43.39 8.02
N THR A 81 12.49 44.09 7.38
CA THR A 81 11.23 44.66 7.97
C THR A 81 10.38 43.67 8.76
N LEU A 82 10.74 42.39 8.73
CA LEU A 82 10.15 41.30 9.49
C LEU A 82 10.44 41.35 11.00
N ASP A 83 11.58 41.93 11.40
CA ASP A 83 12.06 41.90 12.79
C ASP A 83 11.07 42.59 13.76
N SER A 84 10.53 43.74 13.35
CA SER A 84 9.50 44.47 14.13
C SER A 84 8.19 43.70 14.30
N ARG A 85 7.81 42.85 13.33
CA ARG A 85 6.58 42.03 13.43
C ARG A 85 6.80 40.79 14.31
N LEU A 86 8.00 40.21 14.33
CA LEU A 86 8.33 39.03 15.15
C LEU A 86 8.47 39.36 16.64
N ASN A 87 9.05 40.52 16.96
CA ASN A 87 9.07 41.05 18.32
C ASN A 87 7.65 41.25 18.89
N GLY A 88 6.69 41.65 18.06
CA GLY A 88 5.27 41.78 18.44
C GLY A 88 4.60 40.46 18.87
N TYR A 89 5.23 39.31 18.62
CA TYR A 89 4.76 37.99 19.06
C TYR A 89 5.74 37.26 20.00
N GLY A 90 6.72 37.99 20.57
CA GLY A 90 7.63 37.47 21.60
C GLY A 90 8.72 36.51 21.11
N ILE A 91 9.07 36.51 19.82
CA ILE A 91 10.13 35.68 19.25
C ILE A 91 11.32 36.57 18.92
N THR A 92 12.42 36.43 19.67
CA THR A 92 13.63 37.26 19.53
C THR A 92 14.76 36.46 18.87
N ARG A 93 15.71 37.17 18.25
CA ARG A 93 16.93 36.59 17.67
C ARG A 93 17.67 35.66 18.64
N ASP A 94 17.84 36.11 19.89
CA ASP A 94 18.60 35.38 20.91
C ASP A 94 17.93 34.05 21.27
N SER A 95 16.60 34.02 21.35
CA SER A 95 15.85 32.78 21.65
C SER A 95 16.02 31.67 20.60
N VAL A 96 16.29 32.05 19.35
CA VAL A 96 16.54 31.13 18.24
C VAL A 96 18.00 30.66 18.25
N MET A 97 18.93 31.54 18.59
CA MET A 97 20.35 31.20 18.70
C MET A 97 20.63 30.27 19.89
N ASP A 98 20.01 30.48 21.04
CA ASP A 98 20.18 29.64 22.24
C ASP A 98 19.68 28.21 22.02
N PHE A 99 18.55 28.04 21.32
CA PHE A 99 18.04 26.72 20.93
C PHE A 99 19.01 25.98 19.99
N THR A 100 19.68 26.72 19.10
CA THR A 100 20.65 26.14 18.16
C THR A 100 21.96 25.78 18.87
N LYS A 101 22.29 26.50 19.95
CA LYS A 101 23.48 26.27 20.77
C LYS A 101 23.31 25.10 21.74
N SER A 102 22.12 24.91 22.33
CA SER A 102 21.85 23.77 23.22
C SER A 102 21.95 22.42 22.50
N LEU A 103 21.68 22.38 21.19
CA LEU A 103 21.89 21.21 20.35
C LEU A 103 23.38 20.86 20.12
N ARG A 104 24.30 21.78 20.46
CA ARG A 104 25.75 21.64 20.23
C ARG A 104 26.52 21.17 21.47
N GLU A 105 26.01 21.40 22.68
CA GLU A 105 26.81 21.35 23.92
C GLU A 105 26.61 20.07 24.77
N ASP A 106 25.53 19.31 24.59
CA ASP A 106 25.32 18.06 25.35
C ASP A 106 26.09 16.88 24.74
N LYS A 107 27.30 16.62 25.24
CA LYS A 107 28.09 15.35 25.21
C LYS A 107 28.09 14.45 23.95
N PHE A 108 27.79 14.97 22.75
CA PHE A 108 27.76 14.20 21.49
C PHE A 108 29.12 13.98 20.81
N GLN A 109 30.24 14.28 21.49
CA GLN A 109 31.57 14.32 20.86
C GLN A 109 32.41 13.05 21.01
N ASP A 110 32.04 12.03 21.80
CA ASP A 110 32.99 10.94 22.11
C ASP A 110 32.97 9.69 21.20
N LYS A 111 32.04 9.62 20.23
CA LYS A 111 32.23 8.80 19.02
C LYS A 111 31.65 9.55 17.84
N SER A 112 32.52 10.05 16.96
CA SER A 112 32.05 10.69 15.73
C SER A 112 31.16 9.71 14.97
N TRP A 113 30.00 10.19 14.51
CA TRP A 113 29.04 9.46 13.67
C TRP A 113 29.70 8.67 12.52
N LYS A 114 30.85 9.16 12.02
CA LYS A 114 31.72 8.49 11.04
C LYS A 114 32.30 7.15 11.50
N GLU A 115 32.71 7.01 12.75
CA GLU A 115 33.19 5.73 13.30
C GLU A 115 32.03 4.74 13.50
N TRP A 116 30.85 5.26 13.89
CA TRP A 116 29.64 4.47 14.07
C TRP A 116 29.07 3.91 12.75
N ALA A 117 29.01 4.74 11.70
CA ALA A 117 28.59 4.32 10.37
C ALA A 117 29.60 3.37 9.69
N LYS A 118 30.91 3.60 9.87
CA LYS A 118 31.97 2.69 9.37
C LYS A 118 31.95 1.34 10.08
N GLU A 119 31.69 1.30 11.38
CA GLU A 119 31.60 0.05 12.14
C GLU A 119 30.39 -0.80 11.73
N ILE A 120 29.25 -0.16 11.43
CA ILE A 120 28.06 -0.82 10.85
C ILE A 120 28.37 -1.37 9.45
N ALA A 121 29.01 -0.59 8.58
CA ALA A 121 29.40 -1.04 7.24
C ALA A 121 30.45 -2.17 7.26
N ARG A 122 31.34 -2.18 8.26
CA ARG A 122 32.35 -3.21 8.50
C ARG A 122 31.72 -4.52 9.00
N LYS A 123 30.82 -4.47 9.98
CA LYS A 123 30.14 -5.64 10.55
C LYS A 123 29.24 -6.38 9.55
N VAL A 124 28.74 -5.71 8.51
CA VAL A 124 27.90 -6.32 7.46
C VAL A 124 28.72 -7.09 6.40
N LYS A 125 30.05 -6.93 6.35
CA LYS A 125 30.91 -7.48 5.28
C LYS A 125 31.92 -8.57 5.72
N GLU A 126 31.95 -9.02 6.97
CA GLU A 126 32.90 -10.07 7.37
C GLU A 126 32.44 -11.49 6.96
N PRO A 127 33.28 -12.29 6.28
CA PRO A 127 32.99 -13.70 6.01
C PRO A 127 33.14 -14.51 7.30
N GLY A 128 32.02 -14.76 7.96
CA GLY A 128 31.98 -15.41 9.28
C GLY A 128 30.64 -15.31 10.03
N ILE A 129 29.65 -14.58 9.50
CA ILE A 129 28.25 -14.55 9.98
C ILE A 129 27.54 -15.88 9.62
N ASN A 130 28.09 -17.00 10.08
CA ASN A 130 27.46 -18.32 10.07
C ASN A 130 27.55 -19.01 11.44
N THR A 131 27.92 -18.31 12.51
CA THR A 131 27.82 -18.84 13.87
C THR A 131 27.38 -17.76 14.86
N LEU A 132 26.14 -17.29 14.72
CA LEU A 132 25.37 -16.93 15.91
C LEU A 132 24.89 -18.24 16.53
N THR A 133 25.03 -18.42 17.85
CA THR A 133 24.40 -19.58 18.50
C THR A 133 22.89 -19.39 18.46
N GLN A 134 22.14 -20.49 18.42
CA GLN A 134 20.68 -20.44 18.34
C GLN A 134 20.07 -19.63 19.50
N ASP A 135 20.68 -19.69 20.69
CA ASP A 135 20.30 -18.89 21.86
C ASP A 135 20.48 -17.37 21.65
N GLN A 136 21.49 -16.94 20.88
CA GLN A 136 21.68 -15.53 20.53
C GLN A 136 20.68 -15.07 19.49
N ILE A 137 20.33 -15.93 18.54
CA ILE A 137 19.26 -15.69 17.56
C ILE A 137 17.91 -15.60 18.28
N ASP A 138 17.67 -16.45 19.26
CA ASP A 138 16.39 -16.52 19.99
C ASP A 138 16.26 -15.42 21.04
N TRP A 139 17.38 -14.95 21.61
CA TRP A 139 17.44 -13.75 22.43
C TRP A 139 17.14 -12.47 21.62
N ILE A 140 17.72 -12.34 20.42
CA ILE A 140 17.42 -11.22 19.49
C ILE A 140 15.95 -11.21 19.08
N LYS A 141 15.35 -12.39 18.83
CA LYS A 141 13.91 -12.52 18.50
C LYS A 141 12.98 -12.23 19.69
N HIS A 142 13.41 -12.50 20.92
CA HIS A 142 12.64 -12.14 22.12
C HIS A 142 12.66 -10.63 22.40
N LEU A 143 13.73 -9.95 22.01
CA LEU A 143 13.91 -8.52 22.21
C LEU A 143 13.05 -7.63 21.32
N ASP A 144 12.73 -8.09 20.10
CA ASP A 144 11.85 -7.42 19.14
C ASP A 144 10.42 -7.22 19.67
N ASN A 145 9.97 -8.11 20.58
CA ASN A 145 8.60 -8.09 21.09
C ASN A 145 8.50 -7.57 22.54
N ASP A 146 9.41 -7.97 23.43
CA ASP A 146 9.16 -7.81 24.87
C ASP A 146 9.50 -6.41 25.44
N ILE A 147 10.47 -5.69 24.83
CA ILE A 147 10.78 -4.30 25.18
C ILE A 147 9.84 -3.32 24.48
N PHE A 148 9.44 -3.64 23.24
CA PHE A 148 8.50 -2.84 22.45
C PHE A 148 7.13 -2.73 23.14
N ASP A 149 6.60 -3.84 23.65
CA ASP A 149 5.26 -3.86 24.25
C ASP A 149 5.19 -3.27 25.68
N LYS A 150 6.28 -3.38 26.46
CA LYS A 150 6.29 -2.89 27.86
C LYS A 150 6.69 -1.42 27.98
N SER A 151 7.55 -0.92 27.10
CA SER A 151 8.16 0.42 27.24
C SER A 151 7.39 1.49 26.49
N PHE A 152 6.72 1.13 25.38
CA PHE A 152 6.03 2.10 24.52
C PHE A 152 4.87 2.85 25.21
N PRO A 153 4.01 2.22 26.04
CA PRO A 153 2.93 2.91 26.77
C PRO A 153 3.45 3.86 27.86
N GLN A 154 4.54 3.49 28.53
CA GLN A 154 5.16 4.30 29.58
C GLN A 154 5.92 5.50 28.99
N LEU A 155 6.61 5.29 27.86
CA LEU A 155 7.25 6.35 27.09
C LEU A 155 6.23 7.32 26.47
N THR A 156 5.15 6.82 25.87
CA THR A 156 4.08 7.71 25.35
C THR A 156 3.47 8.53 26.47
N THR A 157 3.24 7.94 27.64
CA THR A 157 2.73 8.68 28.80
C THR A 157 3.72 9.76 29.25
N LEU A 158 5.02 9.47 29.34
CA LEU A 158 6.04 10.44 29.75
C LEU A 158 6.25 11.57 28.72
N ILE A 159 6.23 11.23 27.43
CA ILE A 159 6.35 12.16 26.28
C ILE A 159 5.10 13.06 26.18
N ASN A 160 3.91 12.47 26.30
CA ASN A 160 2.63 13.20 26.25
C ASN A 160 2.46 14.13 27.45
N THR A 161 2.99 13.78 28.63
CA THR A 161 2.82 14.61 29.83
C THR A 161 3.74 15.84 29.85
N LYS A 162 4.92 15.80 29.18
CA LYS A 162 5.90 16.90 29.24
C LYS A 162 5.98 17.80 27.99
N PHE A 163 5.57 17.35 26.80
CA PHE A 163 5.95 18.05 25.54
C PHE A 163 4.79 18.35 24.56
N ASN A 164 3.53 18.13 24.95
CA ASN A 164 2.34 18.19 24.07
C ASN A 164 2.22 19.43 23.16
N ASN A 165 2.50 20.64 23.66
CA ASN A 165 2.18 21.85 22.89
C ASN A 165 3.11 22.15 21.69
N LYS A 166 4.33 21.58 21.65
CA LYS A 166 5.29 21.86 20.57
C LYS A 166 5.23 20.83 19.45
N PHE A 167 4.96 19.55 19.74
CA PHE A 167 5.02 18.48 18.73
C PHE A 167 3.78 18.38 17.83
N ASP A 168 2.58 18.64 18.36
CA ASP A 168 1.36 18.60 17.53
C ASP A 168 1.32 19.77 16.53
N PHE A 169 1.85 20.93 16.94
CA PHE A 169 2.07 22.06 16.06
C PHE A 169 3.04 21.68 14.90
N ILE A 170 4.10 20.92 15.17
CA ILE A 170 5.09 20.50 14.16
C ILE A 170 4.50 19.42 13.22
N ARG A 171 3.77 18.43 13.76
CA ARG A 171 3.14 17.36 12.98
C ARG A 171 2.06 17.87 12.02
N PHE A 172 1.26 18.85 12.46
CA PHE A 172 0.21 19.47 11.66
C PHE A 172 0.79 20.31 10.50
N ASN A 173 1.79 21.15 10.77
CA ASN A 173 2.43 21.94 9.72
C ASN A 173 3.19 21.07 8.71
N ARG A 174 3.77 19.94 9.13
CA ARG A 174 4.39 18.94 8.24
C ARG A 174 3.41 18.40 7.20
N GLN A 175 2.19 18.04 7.58
CA GLN A 175 1.22 17.45 6.65
C GLN A 175 0.65 18.46 5.65
N VAL A 176 0.43 19.71 6.08
CA VAL A 176 0.04 20.81 5.18
C VAL A 176 1.19 21.15 4.24
N PHE A 177 2.43 21.15 4.75
CA PHE A 177 3.67 21.38 4.01
C PHE A 177 3.94 20.32 2.93
N GLU A 178 3.85 19.03 3.25
CA GLU A 178 4.03 17.92 2.30
C GLU A 178 3.04 18.04 1.13
N LYS A 179 1.80 18.48 1.39
CA LYS A 179 0.76 18.66 0.36
C LYS A 179 0.97 19.88 -0.55
N VAL A 180 1.52 20.98 -0.02
CA VAL A 180 1.72 22.22 -0.79
C VAL A 180 3.03 22.18 -1.59
N MET A 181 4.12 21.67 -1.00
CA MET A 181 5.45 21.68 -1.63
C MET A 181 5.60 20.67 -2.76
N THR A 182 5.02 19.47 -2.63
CA THR A 182 5.12 18.41 -3.67
C THR A 182 4.30 18.71 -4.92
N LYS A 183 3.35 19.65 -4.86
CA LYS A 183 2.45 19.97 -5.99
C LYS A 183 2.83 21.22 -6.79
N ASN A 184 3.45 22.19 -6.14
CA ASN A 184 3.59 23.56 -6.65
C ASN A 184 5.04 24.03 -6.88
N VAL A 185 6.03 23.18 -6.57
CA VAL A 185 7.46 23.43 -6.78
C VAL A 185 8.03 22.41 -7.77
N VAL A 186 8.67 22.90 -8.82
CA VAL A 186 9.39 22.08 -9.81
C VAL A 186 10.88 22.39 -9.68
N ILE A 187 11.69 21.36 -9.46
CA ILE A 187 13.14 21.49 -9.37
C ILE A 187 13.71 21.08 -10.73
N SER A 188 14.41 21.97 -11.42
CA SER A 188 15.07 21.67 -12.69
C SER A 188 16.58 21.57 -12.46
N TYR A 189 17.17 20.44 -12.86
CA TYR A 189 18.60 20.20 -12.75
C TYR A 189 19.21 20.14 -14.16
N LYS A 190 19.92 21.21 -14.55
CA LYS A 190 20.49 21.34 -15.90
C LYS A 190 21.93 21.80 -15.83
N GLY A 191 22.84 21.05 -16.47
CA GLY A 191 24.26 21.41 -16.57
C GLY A 191 25.00 21.53 -15.23
N GLY A 192 24.62 20.77 -14.20
CA GLY A 192 25.23 20.87 -12.86
C GLY A 192 24.70 22.00 -11.98
N ILE A 193 23.61 22.64 -12.40
CA ILE A 193 22.98 23.76 -11.68
C ILE A 193 21.54 23.38 -11.35
N PHE A 194 21.19 23.50 -10.07
CA PHE A 194 19.80 23.40 -9.63
C PHE A 194 19.11 24.75 -9.79
N SER A 195 17.94 24.74 -10.41
CA SER A 195 17.02 25.87 -10.45
C SER A 195 15.66 25.41 -9.96
N VAL A 196 14.90 26.32 -9.37
CA VAL A 196 13.55 26.02 -8.90
C VAL A 196 12.58 26.95 -9.60
N SER A 197 11.55 26.36 -10.19
CA SER A 197 10.41 27.08 -10.73
C SER A 197 9.17 26.78 -9.90
N PHE A 198 8.36 27.81 -9.79
CA PHE A 198 7.14 27.84 -9.00
C PHE A 198 5.97 27.93 -9.97
N LYS A 199 4.97 27.05 -9.86
CA LYS A 199 3.76 27.16 -10.70
C LYS A 199 3.04 28.49 -10.43
N ASP A 200 2.52 29.14 -11.47
CA ASP A 200 1.85 30.45 -11.35
C ASP A 200 0.62 30.44 -10.42
N SER A 201 0.03 29.26 -10.18
CA SER A 201 -1.07 29.04 -9.23
C SER A 201 -0.70 29.21 -7.75
N LEU A 202 0.55 29.54 -7.43
CA LEU A 202 1.03 29.74 -6.06
C LEU A 202 0.32 30.86 -5.28
N LYS A 203 -0.32 31.79 -5.98
CA LYS A 203 -1.15 32.84 -5.37
C LYS A 203 -2.41 32.31 -4.69
N ASP A 204 -3.00 31.25 -5.24
CA ASP A 204 -4.33 30.78 -4.86
C ASP A 204 -4.27 29.65 -3.80
N ASP A 205 -3.12 29.00 -3.68
CA ASP A 205 -2.93 27.83 -2.81
C ASP A 205 -2.25 28.12 -1.46
N LEU A 206 -1.70 29.33 -1.24
CA LEU A 206 -0.95 29.67 -0.02
C LEU A 206 -1.81 30.45 0.98
N ASN A 207 -2.53 29.68 1.79
CA ASN A 207 -3.39 30.18 2.85
C ASN A 207 -2.74 30.00 4.24
N LEU A 208 -2.75 31.06 5.05
CA LEU A 208 -2.43 30.96 6.48
C LEU A 208 -3.64 30.38 7.22
N TYR A 209 -3.43 29.26 7.91
CA TYR A 209 -4.37 28.68 8.85
C TYR A 209 -3.87 28.94 10.27
N LEU A 210 -4.64 29.71 11.04
CA LEU A 210 -4.33 29.99 12.44
C LEU A 210 -5.23 29.15 13.34
N SER A 211 -4.65 28.20 14.06
CA SER A 211 -5.21 27.80 15.36
C SER A 211 -4.09 27.82 16.39
N GLY A 212 -4.36 28.48 17.50
CA GLY A 212 -3.48 28.52 18.66
C GLY A 212 -4.22 27.98 19.87
N GLN A 213 -3.81 26.77 20.32
CA GLN A 213 -3.88 26.29 21.70
C GLN A 213 -5.33 26.09 22.29
N PRO A 214 -5.51 25.48 23.48
CA PRO A 214 -5.91 24.07 23.64
C PRO A 214 -7.30 23.87 24.32
N GLU A 215 -7.92 22.71 24.01
CA GLU A 215 -8.94 21.90 24.73
C GLU A 215 -10.15 22.41 25.54
N GLU A 216 -10.38 23.70 25.87
CA GLU A 216 -11.54 24.05 26.75
C GLU A 216 -12.71 24.83 26.13
N VAL A 217 -12.76 25.06 24.82
CA VAL A 217 -13.87 25.83 24.21
C VAL A 217 -14.45 25.16 22.96
N SER A 218 -14.86 23.90 23.09
CA SER A 218 -15.75 23.25 22.12
C SER A 218 -17.17 23.86 22.07
N GLY A 219 -17.43 24.94 22.82
CA GLY A 219 -18.74 25.56 22.96
C GLY A 219 -19.05 26.79 22.10
N TYR A 220 -18.08 27.42 21.41
CA TYR A 220 -18.32 28.73 20.77
C TYR A 220 -17.99 28.87 19.28
N PHE A 221 -17.52 27.82 18.60
CA PHE A 221 -17.25 27.87 17.16
C PHE A 221 -18.21 26.96 16.39
N LYS A 222 -19.32 27.53 15.94
CA LYS A 222 -20.04 27.02 14.75
C LYS A 222 -19.32 27.61 13.54
N ASP A 223 -18.96 26.77 12.58
CA ASP A 223 -18.52 27.05 11.20
C ASP A 223 -17.76 28.37 10.95
N ASP A 224 -16.45 28.28 10.63
CA ASP A 224 -15.71 29.09 9.64
C ASP A 224 -14.20 29.22 10.01
N GLN A 225 -13.34 28.51 9.27
CA GLN A 225 -11.89 28.75 9.30
C GLN A 225 -11.56 30.05 8.55
N LYS A 226 -10.94 31.05 9.20
CA LYS A 226 -10.43 32.25 8.51
C LYS A 226 -9.14 31.94 7.77
N ILE A 227 -9.23 32.01 6.44
CA ILE A 227 -8.16 31.85 5.46
C ILE A 227 -7.55 33.23 5.17
N VAL A 228 -6.24 33.42 5.34
CA VAL A 228 -5.54 34.67 4.96
C VAL A 228 -4.52 34.39 3.85
N PRO A 229 -4.76 34.84 2.60
CA PRO A 229 -3.81 34.67 1.49
C PRO A 229 -2.61 35.63 1.60
N LEU A 230 -1.45 35.22 1.08
CA LEU A 230 -0.25 36.08 1.01
C LEU A 230 -0.37 37.11 -0.11
N ASP A 231 0.22 38.29 0.09
CA ASP A 231 0.27 39.32 -0.94
C ASP A 231 1.42 39.12 -1.95
N SER A 232 1.39 39.91 -3.02
CA SER A 232 2.33 39.76 -4.14
C SER A 232 3.78 40.14 -3.78
N ASN A 233 3.98 41.05 -2.83
CA ASN A 233 5.31 41.47 -2.38
C ASN A 233 5.93 40.42 -1.46
N GLU A 234 5.10 39.81 -0.59
CA GLU A 234 5.50 38.71 0.28
C GLU A 234 5.88 37.47 -0.55
N ILE A 235 5.14 37.15 -1.62
CA ILE A 235 5.47 36.08 -2.56
C ILE A 235 6.79 36.36 -3.32
N ALA A 236 7.02 37.61 -3.71
CA ALA A 236 8.25 37.99 -4.42
C ALA A 236 9.50 37.88 -3.51
N ALA A 237 9.42 38.34 -2.26
CA ALA A 237 10.50 38.20 -1.28
C ALA A 237 10.81 36.72 -0.98
N LEU A 238 9.77 35.89 -0.91
CA LEU A 238 9.85 34.43 -0.76
C LEU A 238 10.64 33.77 -1.90
N LYS A 239 10.32 34.13 -3.15
CA LYS A 239 11.01 33.61 -4.34
C LYS A 239 12.49 34.02 -4.34
N SER A 240 12.80 35.25 -3.90
CA SER A 240 14.17 35.74 -3.78
C SER A 240 14.99 34.91 -2.78
N ILE A 241 14.46 34.69 -1.57
CA ILE A 241 15.17 33.95 -0.52
C ILE A 241 15.45 32.49 -0.93
N ILE A 242 14.51 31.84 -1.60
CA ILE A 242 14.70 30.46 -2.07
C ILE A 242 15.74 30.41 -3.18
N ASN A 243 15.72 31.38 -4.10
CA ASN A 243 16.76 31.50 -5.12
C ASN A 243 18.14 31.75 -4.51
N ASP A 244 18.25 32.58 -3.46
CA ASP A 244 19.53 32.87 -2.81
C ASP A 244 20.11 31.64 -2.09
N ILE A 245 19.25 30.80 -1.49
CA ILE A 245 19.66 29.52 -0.87
C ILE A 245 20.15 28.53 -1.94
N LEU A 246 19.48 28.48 -3.09
CA LEU A 246 19.87 27.61 -4.20
C LEU A 246 21.15 28.10 -4.88
N THR A 247 21.35 29.41 -4.98
CA THR A 247 22.61 30.00 -5.43
C THR A 247 23.73 29.64 -4.48
N ALA A 248 23.54 29.78 -3.16
CA ALA A 248 24.52 29.34 -2.17
C ALA A 248 24.84 27.83 -2.27
N PHE A 249 23.85 27.00 -2.59
CA PHE A 249 24.03 25.56 -2.83
C PHE A 249 24.70 25.23 -4.17
N ASN A 250 24.48 26.04 -5.21
CA ASN A 250 25.17 25.90 -6.49
C ASN A 250 26.63 26.32 -6.39
N ASP A 251 26.92 27.31 -5.54
CA ASP A 251 28.23 27.92 -5.30
C ASP A 251 29.07 27.17 -4.24
N SER A 252 28.50 26.19 -3.52
CA SER A 252 29.15 25.49 -2.40
C SER A 252 30.17 24.41 -2.79
N GLY A 253 30.78 24.51 -3.98
CA GLY A 253 31.92 23.66 -4.39
C GLY A 253 31.59 22.18 -4.65
N PHE A 254 30.31 21.80 -4.74
CA PHE A 254 29.89 20.42 -5.03
C PHE A 254 30.14 20.03 -6.49
N THR A 255 30.61 18.81 -6.70
CA THR A 255 30.85 18.24 -8.04
C THR A 255 29.53 17.89 -8.75
N THR A 256 29.58 17.73 -10.08
CA THR A 256 28.41 17.39 -10.90
C THR A 256 27.76 16.05 -10.50
N ASP A 257 28.59 15.09 -10.07
CA ASP A 257 28.12 13.76 -9.63
C ASP A 257 27.44 13.84 -8.27
N GLU A 258 28.00 14.62 -7.35
CA GLU A 258 27.44 14.92 -6.03
C GLU A 258 26.08 15.61 -6.14
N LYS A 259 25.96 16.57 -7.06
CA LYS A 259 24.70 17.25 -7.38
C LYS A 259 23.70 16.29 -8.04
N GLY A 260 24.14 15.40 -8.93
CA GLY A 260 23.28 14.38 -9.56
C GLY A 260 22.74 13.34 -8.56
N LEU A 261 23.52 13.00 -7.54
CA LEU A 261 23.12 12.12 -6.45
C LEU A 261 22.05 12.78 -5.56
N LEU A 262 22.19 14.07 -5.27
CA LEU A 262 21.17 14.82 -4.53
C LEU A 262 19.85 14.92 -5.31
N ALA A 263 19.90 15.11 -6.63
CA ALA A 263 18.70 15.09 -7.48
C ALA A 263 17.93 13.76 -7.35
N LYS A 264 18.65 12.64 -7.33
CA LYS A 264 18.07 11.28 -7.17
C LYS A 264 17.45 11.07 -5.79
N ALA A 265 18.05 11.64 -4.75
CA ALA A 265 17.48 11.63 -3.42
C ALA A 265 16.16 12.43 -3.37
N LEU A 266 16.14 13.64 -3.93
CA LEU A 266 14.95 14.50 -3.96
C LEU A 266 13.77 13.85 -4.69
N GLU A 267 14.02 13.17 -5.82
CA GLU A 267 12.99 12.37 -6.51
C GLU A 267 12.41 11.27 -5.62
N SER A 268 13.26 10.59 -4.84
CA SER A 268 12.84 9.53 -3.90
C SER A 268 11.97 10.07 -2.76
N PHE A 269 12.11 11.36 -2.43
CA PHE A 269 11.24 12.07 -1.49
C PHE A 269 9.94 12.59 -2.10
N GLY A 270 9.72 12.40 -3.41
CA GLY A 270 8.50 12.79 -4.12
C GLY A 270 8.53 14.18 -4.75
N PHE A 271 9.72 14.79 -4.89
CA PHE A 271 9.88 16.03 -5.66
C PHE A 271 9.95 15.72 -7.17
N LYS A 272 9.29 16.54 -7.99
CA LYS A 272 9.47 16.46 -9.45
C LYS A 272 10.80 17.12 -9.82
N VAL A 273 11.77 16.32 -10.25
CA VAL A 273 13.07 16.79 -10.74
C VAL A 273 13.14 16.60 -12.25
N GLU A 274 13.35 17.67 -13.00
CA GLU A 274 13.50 17.63 -14.45
C GLU A 274 14.98 17.58 -14.83
N ARG A 275 15.40 16.50 -15.51
CA ARG A 275 16.79 16.28 -15.96
C ARG A 275 16.86 16.36 -17.48
N ASP A 276 17.95 16.93 -18.01
CA ASP A 276 18.22 16.98 -19.45
C ASP A 276 18.91 15.68 -19.92
N THR A 277 18.33 14.96 -20.88
CA THR A 277 18.87 13.69 -21.41
C THR A 277 19.73 13.86 -22.66
N THR A 278 20.28 15.06 -22.92
CA THR A 278 20.99 15.33 -24.16
C THR A 278 22.43 15.81 -23.96
N THR A 279 23.38 14.88 -23.71
CA THR A 279 24.76 14.88 -24.28
C THR A 279 25.61 13.71 -23.75
N PRO A 280 26.27 12.92 -24.63
CA PRO A 280 27.25 11.89 -24.22
C PRO A 280 28.66 12.51 -24.04
N PRO A 281 29.49 12.04 -23.10
CA PRO A 281 30.90 12.41 -23.10
C PRO A 281 31.69 11.52 -24.07
N GLU A 282 32.46 12.16 -24.95
CA GLU A 282 33.49 11.53 -25.78
C GLU A 282 34.72 11.07 -24.95
N PRO A 283 35.54 10.15 -25.51
CA PRO A 283 36.46 9.29 -24.76
C PRO A 283 37.82 9.94 -24.51
N GLY A 284 38.38 9.69 -23.32
CA GLY A 284 39.80 9.88 -23.01
C GLY A 284 40.53 8.54 -23.09
N ASP A 285 41.40 8.42 -24.08
CA ASP A 285 42.40 7.37 -24.28
C ASP A 285 43.50 7.44 -23.21
N ASP A 286 44.04 6.26 -22.88
CA ASP A 286 45.46 5.97 -22.62
C ASP A 286 45.66 4.76 -21.67
N GLY A 287 45.86 3.61 -22.30
CA GLY A 287 47.09 2.82 -22.11
C GLY A 287 47.16 1.82 -20.95
N GLY A 288 47.12 0.52 -21.28
CA GLY A 288 47.63 -0.52 -20.38
C GLY A 288 47.24 -1.97 -20.69
N SER A 289 47.89 -2.54 -21.71
CA SER A 289 47.81 -3.94 -22.18
C SER A 289 47.95 -5.03 -21.09
N GLY A 290 47.19 -6.13 -21.23
CA GLY A 290 47.67 -7.47 -20.82
C GLY A 290 46.63 -8.50 -20.34
N GLY A 291 46.11 -9.32 -21.27
CA GLY A 291 46.02 -10.78 -21.05
C GLY A 291 44.74 -11.41 -20.47
N GLY A 292 43.84 -11.83 -21.37
CA GLY A 292 43.17 -13.15 -21.43
C GLY A 292 42.58 -13.81 -20.18
N GLY A 293 41.25 -14.05 -20.21
CA GLY A 293 40.60 -15.03 -19.33
C GLY A 293 39.08 -15.00 -19.44
N THR A 294 38.52 -16.01 -20.09
CA THR A 294 37.08 -16.29 -20.25
C THR A 294 36.34 -16.49 -18.93
N GLY A 295 35.07 -16.04 -18.84
CA GLY A 295 34.08 -16.65 -17.95
C GLY A 295 33.03 -15.72 -17.35
N GLY A 296 31.81 -15.78 -17.90
CA GLY A 296 30.54 -15.80 -17.17
C GLY A 296 30.11 -14.58 -16.34
N GLY A 297 28.92 -14.05 -16.67
CA GLY A 297 27.98 -13.55 -15.67
C GLY A 297 27.47 -12.12 -15.85
N GLY A 298 26.15 -12.00 -15.98
CA GLY A 298 25.39 -10.93 -15.34
C GLY A 298 25.36 -9.58 -16.05
N GLY A 299 24.73 -9.51 -17.22
CA GLY A 299 24.33 -8.24 -17.83
C GLY A 299 22.90 -7.86 -17.42
N GLY A 300 22.75 -7.13 -16.31
CA GLY A 300 21.56 -6.33 -16.04
C GLY A 300 21.51 -5.17 -17.03
N GLY A 301 20.85 -5.38 -18.16
CA GLY A 301 20.53 -4.34 -19.13
C GLY A 301 19.09 -3.90 -18.94
N GLY A 302 18.84 -2.59 -18.87
CA GLY A 302 17.52 -2.03 -19.13
C GLY A 302 17.09 -2.45 -20.53
N GLY A 303 16.33 -3.55 -20.60
CA GLY A 303 15.81 -4.09 -21.84
C GLY A 303 14.73 -3.17 -22.37
N ALA A 304 14.80 -2.84 -23.65
CA ALA A 304 13.63 -2.37 -24.39
C ALA A 304 12.46 -3.31 -24.09
N ALA A 305 11.25 -2.75 -23.90
CA ALA A 305 10.05 -3.55 -23.67
C ALA A 305 9.96 -4.66 -24.75
N PRO A 306 9.73 -5.92 -24.35
CA PRO A 306 9.74 -7.04 -25.29
C PRO A 306 8.75 -6.78 -26.43
N SER A 307 9.22 -6.97 -27.67
CA SER A 307 8.42 -6.74 -28.87
C SER A 307 7.75 -8.03 -29.39
N GLU A 308 8.14 -9.19 -28.87
CA GLU A 308 7.67 -10.49 -29.30
C GLU A 308 7.01 -11.25 -28.12
N PRO A 309 6.06 -12.16 -28.40
CA PRO A 309 5.46 -12.97 -27.35
C PRO A 309 6.45 -13.96 -26.75
N GLU A 310 6.38 -14.19 -25.44
CA GLU A 310 7.26 -15.13 -24.75
C GLU A 310 6.56 -15.92 -23.64
N ILE A 311 7.20 -17.00 -23.17
CA ILE A 311 6.72 -17.78 -22.02
C ILE A 311 7.41 -17.30 -20.75
N GLU A 312 6.64 -16.74 -19.84
CA GLU A 312 7.08 -16.39 -18.50
C GLU A 312 6.82 -17.53 -17.52
N ILE A 313 7.85 -17.89 -16.76
CA ILE A 313 7.77 -18.88 -15.67
C ILE A 313 8.08 -18.15 -14.36
N PRO A 314 7.05 -17.71 -13.62
CA PRO A 314 7.28 -17.06 -12.33
C PRO A 314 7.98 -18.01 -11.35
N LYS A 315 8.93 -17.47 -10.57
CA LYS A 315 9.59 -18.18 -9.47
C LYS A 315 8.61 -18.62 -8.38
N ASP A 316 7.60 -17.80 -8.13
CA ASP A 316 6.49 -18.12 -7.25
C ASP A 316 5.61 -19.20 -7.89
N GLN A 317 5.63 -20.40 -7.30
CA GLN A 317 4.90 -21.56 -7.81
C GLN A 317 3.37 -21.38 -7.75
N SER A 318 2.87 -20.44 -6.95
CA SER A 318 1.43 -20.13 -6.88
C SER A 318 0.94 -19.36 -8.12
N LYS A 319 1.84 -18.69 -8.84
CA LYS A 319 1.53 -17.93 -10.06
C LYS A 319 1.50 -18.85 -11.29
N PRO A 320 0.64 -18.55 -12.28
CA PRO A 320 0.54 -19.35 -13.50
C PRO A 320 1.80 -19.20 -14.36
N VAL A 321 2.11 -20.23 -15.16
CA VAL A 321 3.00 -20.08 -16.32
C VAL A 321 2.21 -19.36 -17.41
N ALA A 322 2.78 -18.27 -17.94
CA ALA A 322 2.06 -17.36 -18.82
C ALA A 322 2.71 -17.31 -20.21
N VAL A 323 1.88 -17.35 -21.25
CA VAL A 323 2.26 -16.83 -22.58
C VAL A 323 1.93 -15.35 -22.57
N VAL A 324 2.94 -14.49 -22.54
CA VAL A 324 2.78 -13.04 -22.49
C VAL A 324 2.87 -12.47 -23.90
N VAL A 325 1.88 -11.68 -24.27
CA VAL A 325 1.75 -11.00 -25.56
C VAL A 325 1.86 -9.49 -25.30
N PRO A 326 3.04 -8.89 -25.55
CA PRO A 326 3.23 -7.47 -25.34
C PRO A 326 2.55 -6.65 -26.44
N ALA A 327 2.33 -5.36 -26.18
CA ALA A 327 1.74 -4.43 -27.15
C ALA A 327 2.49 -4.34 -28.50
N GLY A 328 3.80 -4.65 -28.52
CA GLY A 328 4.59 -4.70 -29.76
C GLY A 328 4.26 -5.89 -30.67
N ALA A 329 3.67 -6.95 -30.12
CA ALA A 329 3.34 -8.17 -30.84
C ALA A 329 1.92 -8.18 -31.45
N VAL A 330 1.18 -7.08 -31.28
CA VAL A 330 -0.21 -6.94 -31.77
C VAL A 330 -0.34 -5.74 -32.69
N LYS A 331 -1.30 -5.80 -33.61
CA LYS A 331 -1.63 -4.69 -34.49
C LYS A 331 -2.68 -3.81 -33.82
N VAL A 332 -2.32 -2.54 -33.58
CA VAL A 332 -3.21 -1.53 -32.98
C VAL A 332 -3.67 -0.54 -34.06
N THR A 333 -4.98 -0.39 -34.23
CA THR A 333 -5.60 0.67 -35.03
C THR A 333 -6.51 1.52 -34.13
N VAL A 334 -7.04 2.63 -34.65
CA VAL A 334 -8.01 3.47 -33.92
C VAL A 334 -9.31 3.48 -34.71
N ALA A 335 -10.42 3.13 -34.05
CA ALA A 335 -11.78 3.22 -34.58
C ALA A 335 -12.70 3.81 -33.52
N ASP A 336 -13.50 4.82 -33.87
CA ASP A 336 -14.46 5.49 -32.98
C ASP A 336 -13.85 5.96 -31.64
N GLY A 337 -12.59 6.43 -31.67
CA GLY A 337 -11.87 6.88 -30.48
C GLY A 337 -11.42 5.75 -29.53
N LYS A 338 -11.52 4.49 -29.97
CA LYS A 338 -11.07 3.29 -29.24
C LYS A 338 -9.86 2.68 -29.95
N ALA A 339 -8.90 2.20 -29.17
CA ALA A 339 -7.82 1.38 -29.71
C ALA A 339 -8.38 0.00 -30.06
N VAL A 340 -8.25 -0.43 -31.32
CA VAL A 340 -8.64 -1.76 -31.78
C VAL A 340 -7.38 -2.61 -31.92
N VAL A 341 -7.30 -3.66 -31.12
CA VAL A 341 -6.18 -4.58 -31.05
C VAL A 341 -6.55 -5.86 -31.81
N THR A 342 -5.72 -6.19 -32.80
CA THR A 342 -5.89 -7.34 -33.70
C THR A 342 -4.61 -8.15 -33.80
N PHE A 343 -4.73 -9.40 -34.22
CA PHE A 343 -3.63 -10.35 -34.35
C PHE A 343 -3.51 -10.76 -35.82
N ASP A 344 -2.31 -10.71 -36.38
CA ASP A 344 -2.08 -11.23 -37.73
C ASP A 344 -1.91 -12.76 -37.72
N GLU A 345 -1.98 -13.38 -38.90
CA GLU A 345 -1.94 -14.84 -39.03
C GLU A 345 -0.63 -15.45 -38.48
N LYS A 346 0.49 -14.73 -38.60
CA LYS A 346 1.79 -15.18 -38.08
C LYS A 346 1.78 -15.15 -36.55
N ALA A 347 1.33 -14.05 -35.95
CA ALA A 347 1.21 -13.90 -34.51
C ALA A 347 0.30 -14.98 -33.91
N VAL A 348 -0.85 -15.26 -34.54
CA VAL A 348 -1.73 -16.36 -34.10
C VAL A 348 -1.02 -17.70 -34.18
N SER A 349 -0.35 -18.02 -35.30
CA SER A 349 0.40 -19.26 -35.45
C SER A 349 1.48 -19.44 -34.39
N ASP A 350 2.21 -18.38 -34.07
CA ASP A 350 3.28 -18.41 -33.06
C ASP A 350 2.72 -18.56 -31.64
N LEU A 351 1.62 -17.87 -31.31
CA LEU A 351 0.94 -17.99 -30.01
C LEU A 351 0.35 -19.39 -29.78
N LEU A 352 -0.20 -20.03 -30.81
CA LEU A 352 -0.69 -21.41 -30.73
C LEU A 352 0.43 -22.39 -30.36
N LYS A 353 1.65 -22.21 -30.92
CA LYS A 353 2.83 -23.02 -30.58
C LYS A 353 3.31 -22.74 -29.17
N LEU A 354 3.39 -21.46 -28.78
CA LEU A 354 3.81 -21.06 -27.43
C LEU A 354 2.86 -21.59 -26.35
N LEU A 355 1.55 -21.66 -26.60
CA LEU A 355 0.60 -22.30 -25.69
C LEU A 355 0.90 -23.79 -25.51
N ASP A 356 1.19 -24.52 -26.59
CA ASP A 356 1.55 -25.95 -26.50
C ASP A 356 2.89 -26.16 -25.78
N GLU A 357 3.84 -25.24 -25.91
CA GLU A 357 5.10 -25.25 -25.16
C GLU A 357 4.92 -24.89 -23.68
N ALA A 358 4.08 -23.90 -23.38
CA ALA A 358 3.78 -23.47 -22.02
C ALA A 358 3.16 -24.62 -21.20
N VAL A 359 2.28 -25.43 -21.81
CA VAL A 359 1.73 -26.64 -21.18
C VAL A 359 2.84 -27.61 -20.73
N LYS A 360 3.88 -27.81 -21.56
CA LYS A 360 5.00 -28.69 -21.22
C LYS A 360 5.83 -28.13 -20.06
N LYS A 361 6.02 -26.80 -20.03
CA LYS A 361 6.79 -26.10 -18.99
C LYS A 361 6.00 -25.86 -17.69
N ALA A 362 4.68 -25.97 -17.73
CA ALA A 362 3.84 -25.72 -16.56
C ALA A 362 3.95 -26.79 -15.49
N GLU A 363 4.27 -28.05 -15.85
CA GLU A 363 4.43 -29.15 -14.88
C GLU A 363 3.25 -29.28 -13.89
N GLY A 364 2.02 -29.06 -14.38
CA GLY A 364 0.80 -29.08 -13.56
C GLY A 364 0.40 -27.74 -12.92
N ARG A 365 1.21 -26.69 -13.08
CA ARG A 365 0.84 -25.31 -12.71
C ARG A 365 -0.29 -24.78 -13.59
N LYS A 366 -1.03 -23.80 -13.07
CA LYS A 366 -2.04 -23.05 -13.84
C LYS A 366 -1.39 -22.35 -15.04
N LEU A 367 -2.16 -22.18 -16.12
CA LEU A 367 -1.73 -21.50 -17.34
C LEU A 367 -2.46 -20.17 -17.52
N ALA A 368 -1.81 -19.23 -18.19
CA ALA A 368 -2.42 -17.98 -18.62
C ALA A 368 -1.97 -17.59 -20.04
N LEU A 369 -2.88 -17.00 -20.81
CA LEU A 369 -2.57 -16.22 -22.01
C LEU A 369 -2.75 -14.76 -21.63
N VAL A 370 -1.66 -14.01 -21.48
CA VAL A 370 -1.67 -12.63 -20.99
C VAL A 370 -1.45 -11.70 -22.17
N ILE A 371 -2.44 -10.90 -22.50
CA ILE A 371 -2.34 -9.82 -23.49
C ILE A 371 -2.06 -8.54 -22.70
N ASP A 372 -0.77 -8.19 -22.62
CA ASP A 372 -0.30 -7.08 -21.82
C ASP A 372 -0.13 -5.80 -22.65
N LEU A 373 -1.06 -4.88 -22.44
CA LEU A 373 -1.17 -3.62 -23.15
C LEU A 373 -1.00 -2.43 -22.20
N ALA A 374 -0.65 -2.67 -20.92
CA ALA A 374 -0.65 -1.65 -19.89
C ALA A 374 0.39 -0.54 -20.12
N ASP A 375 1.53 -0.89 -20.71
CA ASP A 375 2.65 0.01 -21.00
C ASP A 375 2.58 0.64 -22.40
N SER A 376 1.54 0.36 -23.17
CA SER A 376 1.40 0.91 -24.53
C SER A 376 0.96 2.36 -24.51
N GLU A 377 1.78 3.27 -25.02
CA GLU A 377 1.39 4.67 -25.23
C GLU A 377 0.31 4.84 -26.31
N LYS A 378 0.14 3.84 -27.19
CA LYS A 378 -0.84 3.86 -28.29
C LYS A 378 -2.24 3.46 -27.84
N ILE A 379 -2.35 2.80 -26.68
CA ILE A 379 -3.61 2.26 -26.17
C ILE A 379 -4.01 3.09 -24.95
N GLY A 380 -5.06 3.91 -25.13
CA GLY A 380 -5.63 4.69 -24.04
C GLY A 380 -6.50 3.84 -23.10
N ASP A 381 -7.39 4.52 -22.37
CA ASP A 381 -8.29 3.84 -21.43
C ASP A 381 -9.44 3.07 -22.13
N ASN A 382 -9.65 3.29 -23.43
CA ASN A 382 -10.67 2.65 -24.25
C ASN A 382 -10.05 1.67 -25.25
N ALA A 383 -10.46 0.41 -25.20
CA ALA A 383 -9.91 -0.63 -26.07
C ALA A 383 -10.96 -1.65 -26.53
N ILE A 384 -10.75 -2.17 -27.73
CA ILE A 384 -11.42 -3.34 -28.29
C ILE A 384 -10.32 -4.35 -28.60
N VAL A 385 -10.32 -5.50 -27.92
CA VAL A 385 -9.40 -6.60 -28.21
C VAL A 385 -10.16 -7.66 -28.99
N GLU A 386 -9.79 -7.84 -30.26
CA GLU A 386 -10.37 -8.84 -31.15
C GLU A 386 -9.50 -10.10 -31.15
N LEU A 387 -9.81 -11.02 -30.23
CA LEU A 387 -9.07 -12.26 -30.09
C LEU A 387 -9.59 -13.31 -31.07
N PRO A 388 -8.75 -13.88 -31.95
CA PRO A 388 -9.16 -14.96 -32.85
C PRO A 388 -9.73 -16.15 -32.08
N ALA A 389 -10.84 -16.71 -32.59
CA ALA A 389 -11.58 -17.74 -31.88
C ALA A 389 -10.80 -19.05 -31.71
N ASP A 390 -9.94 -19.40 -32.66
CA ASP A 390 -9.04 -20.55 -32.59
C ASP A 390 -8.00 -20.40 -31.46
N LEU A 391 -7.42 -19.21 -31.31
CA LEU A 391 -6.51 -18.89 -30.21
C LEU A 391 -7.22 -18.93 -28.85
N ALA A 392 -8.41 -18.32 -28.75
CA ALA A 392 -9.21 -18.35 -27.54
C ALA A 392 -9.62 -19.79 -27.16
N ALA A 393 -10.10 -20.56 -28.15
CA ALA A 393 -10.48 -21.96 -27.98
C ALA A 393 -9.30 -22.81 -27.52
N LYS A 394 -8.12 -22.64 -28.13
CA LYS A 394 -6.89 -23.33 -27.74
C LYS A 394 -6.49 -23.00 -26.30
N ALA A 395 -6.52 -21.71 -25.92
CA ALA A 395 -6.20 -21.29 -24.56
C ALA A 395 -7.14 -21.98 -23.55
N PHE A 396 -8.45 -21.95 -23.80
CA PHE A 396 -9.44 -22.60 -22.93
C PHE A 396 -9.32 -24.13 -22.91
N GLU A 397 -9.04 -24.78 -24.05
CA GLU A 397 -8.78 -26.23 -24.12
C GLU A 397 -7.59 -26.63 -23.24
N LYS A 398 -6.54 -25.79 -23.19
CA LYS A 398 -5.38 -26.01 -22.32
C LYS A 398 -5.59 -25.59 -20.87
N GLY A 399 -6.80 -25.15 -20.50
CA GLY A 399 -7.09 -24.68 -19.14
C GLY A 399 -6.46 -23.32 -18.82
N ALA A 400 -5.98 -22.58 -19.83
CA ALA A 400 -5.38 -21.27 -19.64
C ALA A 400 -6.44 -20.19 -19.38
N THR A 401 -6.16 -19.30 -18.43
CA THR A 401 -6.95 -18.08 -18.24
C THR A 401 -6.51 -17.03 -19.25
N ILE A 402 -7.45 -16.46 -20.00
CA ILE A 402 -7.15 -15.35 -20.91
C ILE A 402 -7.21 -14.08 -20.08
N THR A 403 -6.10 -13.35 -20.03
CA THR A 403 -5.92 -12.14 -19.24
C THR A 403 -5.66 -10.96 -20.16
N ILE A 404 -6.43 -9.88 -20.03
CA ILE A 404 -6.15 -8.61 -20.74
C ILE A 404 -5.73 -7.59 -19.68
N ASN A 405 -4.56 -6.97 -19.86
CA ASN A 405 -4.10 -5.87 -19.01
C ASN A 405 -4.10 -4.57 -19.81
N LEU A 406 -4.88 -3.59 -19.36
CA LEU A 406 -4.74 -2.18 -19.75
C LEU A 406 -4.14 -1.39 -18.58
N LYS A 407 -3.76 -0.14 -18.84
CA LYS A 407 -3.11 0.73 -17.86
C LYS A 407 -3.88 0.88 -16.54
N LYS A 408 -5.22 0.95 -16.61
CA LYS A 408 -6.09 1.16 -15.44
C LYS A 408 -6.98 -0.03 -15.09
N VAL A 409 -7.23 -0.93 -16.04
CA VAL A 409 -8.21 -2.00 -15.90
C VAL A 409 -7.66 -3.27 -16.51
N GLY A 410 -7.94 -4.41 -15.88
CA GLY A 410 -7.69 -5.72 -16.43
C GLY A 410 -8.92 -6.62 -16.33
N ILE A 411 -8.98 -7.63 -17.19
CA ILE A 411 -10.03 -8.66 -17.15
C ILE A 411 -9.42 -10.04 -17.29
N ASP A 412 -9.91 -10.98 -16.48
CA ASP A 412 -9.62 -12.40 -16.60
C ASP A 412 -10.85 -13.17 -17.04
N LEU A 413 -10.67 -13.97 -18.09
CA LEU A 413 -11.63 -14.94 -18.58
C LEU A 413 -11.07 -16.34 -18.28
N PRO A 414 -11.50 -16.99 -17.17
CA PRO A 414 -11.07 -18.34 -16.85
C PRO A 414 -11.45 -19.34 -17.94
N ALA A 415 -10.69 -20.44 -18.05
CA ALA A 415 -11.02 -21.49 -19.01
C ALA A 415 -12.46 -21.99 -18.88
N GLY A 416 -13.19 -21.97 -20.00
CA GLY A 416 -14.60 -22.34 -20.07
C GLY A 416 -15.56 -21.30 -19.48
N SER A 417 -15.14 -20.04 -19.32
CA SER A 417 -16.05 -18.96 -18.94
C SER A 417 -16.99 -18.53 -20.07
N VAL A 418 -16.56 -18.66 -21.33
CA VAL A 418 -17.31 -18.28 -22.53
C VAL A 418 -17.26 -19.40 -23.57
N GLU A 419 -18.34 -19.62 -24.32
CA GLU A 419 -18.38 -20.54 -25.45
C GLU A 419 -17.68 -19.92 -26.67
N THR A 420 -16.67 -20.62 -27.20
CA THR A 420 -15.89 -20.21 -28.37
C THR A 420 -16.20 -21.04 -29.62
N LYS A 421 -17.19 -21.92 -29.54
CA LYS A 421 -17.61 -22.74 -30.67
C LYS A 421 -18.41 -21.89 -31.65
N ASP A 422 -18.22 -22.13 -32.94
CA ASP A 422 -18.99 -21.52 -34.03
C ASP A 422 -18.92 -19.97 -34.11
N ILE A 423 -17.91 -19.36 -33.46
CA ILE A 423 -17.58 -17.94 -33.58
C ILE A 423 -16.27 -17.71 -34.34
N LYS A 424 -16.12 -16.55 -34.97
CA LYS A 424 -14.87 -16.15 -35.65
C LYS A 424 -13.90 -15.44 -34.72
N THR A 425 -14.43 -14.64 -33.80
CA THR A 425 -13.65 -13.75 -32.94
C THR A 425 -14.35 -13.64 -31.58
N LEU A 426 -13.57 -13.63 -30.51
CA LEU A 426 -13.99 -13.23 -29.18
C LEU A 426 -13.57 -11.77 -28.98
N LYS A 427 -14.54 -10.86 -28.87
CA LYS A 427 -14.28 -9.42 -28.76
C LYS A 427 -14.44 -8.95 -27.33
N ILE A 428 -13.39 -8.38 -26.74
CA ILE A 428 -13.43 -7.78 -25.41
C ILE A 428 -13.44 -6.26 -25.59
N ILE A 429 -14.45 -5.59 -25.06
CA ILE A 429 -14.66 -4.16 -25.20
C ILE A 429 -14.59 -3.52 -23.81
N ILE A 430 -13.70 -2.54 -23.65
CA ILE A 430 -13.53 -1.77 -22.41
C ILE A 430 -13.67 -0.29 -22.76
N GLU A 431 -14.63 0.37 -22.13
CA GLU A 431 -14.95 1.77 -22.35
C GLU A 431 -14.92 2.53 -21.03
N ALA A 432 -13.87 3.32 -20.83
CA ALA A 432 -13.76 4.22 -19.71
C ALA A 432 -14.62 5.48 -19.90
N LYS A 433 -15.27 5.87 -18.81
CA LYS A 433 -15.99 7.14 -18.65
C LYS A 433 -15.62 7.76 -17.31
N ASP A 434 -15.82 9.08 -17.19
CA ASP A 434 -15.67 9.73 -15.90
C ASP A 434 -16.64 9.13 -14.87
N ALA A 435 -16.15 8.85 -13.67
CA ALA A 435 -16.94 8.18 -12.65
C ALA A 435 -18.12 9.04 -12.16
N LYS A 436 -17.99 10.37 -12.13
CA LYS A 436 -19.09 11.26 -11.74
C LYS A 436 -20.18 11.27 -12.80
N ASP A 437 -19.79 11.32 -14.07
CA ASP A 437 -20.73 11.27 -15.19
C ASP A 437 -21.49 9.94 -15.22
N ALA A 438 -20.79 8.84 -14.95
CA ALA A 438 -21.38 7.51 -14.85
C ALA A 438 -22.40 7.37 -13.70
N LEU A 439 -22.18 8.09 -12.59
CA LEU A 439 -22.99 7.98 -11.38
C LEU A 439 -24.10 9.03 -11.27
N LYS A 440 -24.26 9.91 -12.26
CA LYS A 440 -25.19 11.06 -12.19
C LYS A 440 -26.65 10.71 -11.88
N ASN A 441 -27.08 9.50 -12.25
CA ASN A 441 -28.45 9.02 -12.07
C ASN A 441 -28.58 8.03 -10.90
N ILE A 442 -27.50 7.78 -10.17
CA ILE A 442 -27.43 6.80 -9.10
C ILE A 442 -27.78 7.45 -7.75
N LYS A 443 -28.64 6.80 -6.97
CA LYS A 443 -29.11 7.25 -5.65
C LYS A 443 -28.52 6.37 -4.53
N GLY A 444 -28.55 6.86 -3.29
CA GLY A 444 -28.11 6.08 -2.13
C GLY A 444 -26.59 5.98 -1.97
N ILE A 445 -25.85 6.86 -2.64
CA ILE A 445 -24.37 6.91 -2.64
C ILE A 445 -23.83 8.12 -1.86
N GLU A 446 -24.63 8.74 -1.00
CA GLU A 446 -24.29 9.99 -0.30
C GLU A 446 -23.08 9.84 0.65
N LYS A 447 -22.84 8.62 1.13
CA LYS A 447 -21.68 8.25 1.96
C LYS A 447 -20.52 7.66 1.15
N MET A 448 -20.61 7.68 -0.18
CA MET A 448 -19.63 7.07 -1.05
C MET A 448 -18.97 8.11 -1.93
N ARG A 449 -17.66 7.95 -2.14
CA ARG A 449 -16.86 8.84 -2.98
C ARG A 449 -16.32 8.05 -4.17
N PRO A 450 -16.67 8.39 -5.42
CA PRO A 450 -16.05 7.76 -6.58
C PRO A 450 -14.54 8.03 -6.63
N VAL A 451 -13.79 7.03 -7.07
CA VAL A 451 -12.33 7.05 -7.17
C VAL A 451 -11.93 6.60 -8.57
N GLY A 452 -11.07 7.34 -9.26
CA GLY A 452 -10.64 6.97 -10.61
C GLY A 452 -11.75 7.07 -11.65
N SER A 453 -11.80 6.10 -12.56
CA SER A 453 -12.73 6.06 -13.70
C SER A 453 -13.77 4.95 -13.54
N ALA A 454 -14.93 5.15 -14.13
CA ALA A 454 -15.87 4.06 -14.36
C ALA A 454 -15.54 3.40 -15.70
N VAL A 455 -15.77 2.10 -15.83
CA VAL A 455 -15.57 1.35 -17.08
C VAL A 455 -16.79 0.53 -17.40
N ASP A 456 -17.26 0.62 -18.64
CA ASP A 456 -18.19 -0.34 -19.22
C ASP A 456 -17.39 -1.46 -19.87
N VAL A 457 -17.67 -2.69 -19.46
CA VAL A 457 -16.97 -3.87 -19.95
C VAL A 457 -17.99 -4.79 -20.59
N SER A 458 -17.69 -5.24 -21.81
CA SER A 458 -18.49 -6.26 -22.48
C SER A 458 -17.61 -7.25 -23.22
N VAL A 459 -18.12 -8.46 -23.38
CA VAL A 459 -17.49 -9.51 -24.19
C VAL A 459 -18.53 -9.98 -25.19
N LEU A 460 -18.15 -10.02 -26.47
CA LEU A 460 -18.97 -10.54 -27.56
C LEU A 460 -18.36 -11.82 -28.10
N ALA A 461 -19.20 -12.84 -28.28
CA ALA A 461 -18.88 -14.08 -28.99
C ALA A 461 -19.38 -13.93 -30.43
N GLY A 462 -18.46 -13.56 -31.34
CA GLY A 462 -18.84 -13.01 -32.65
C GLY A 462 -19.49 -11.63 -32.48
N ASP A 463 -20.72 -11.49 -32.99
CA ASP A 463 -21.49 -10.24 -32.90
C ASP A 463 -22.48 -10.21 -31.72
N ASN A 464 -22.60 -11.30 -30.97
CA ASN A 464 -23.57 -11.44 -29.88
C ASN A 464 -22.90 -11.29 -28.52
N PRO A 465 -23.57 -10.72 -27.50
CA PRO A 465 -23.10 -10.75 -26.12
C PRO A 465 -22.78 -12.17 -25.65
N ALA A 466 -21.61 -12.36 -25.05
CA ALA A 466 -21.19 -13.64 -24.50
C ALA A 466 -22.03 -14.03 -23.28
N SER A 467 -22.42 -15.30 -23.20
CA SER A 467 -22.97 -15.90 -21.99
C SER A 467 -21.83 -16.42 -21.11
N PHE A 468 -21.87 -16.10 -19.82
CA PHE A 468 -20.84 -16.52 -18.87
C PHE A 468 -21.25 -17.78 -18.12
N MET A 469 -20.48 -18.86 -18.31
CA MET A 469 -20.68 -20.14 -17.61
C MET A 469 -19.91 -20.21 -16.28
N LYS A 470 -18.96 -19.28 -16.07
CA LYS A 470 -18.18 -19.10 -14.85
C LYS A 470 -18.00 -17.61 -14.59
N LYS A 471 -17.79 -17.24 -13.32
CA LYS A 471 -17.45 -15.86 -12.96
C LYS A 471 -16.16 -15.42 -13.66
N VAL A 472 -16.14 -14.17 -14.11
CA VAL A 472 -14.98 -13.49 -14.70
C VAL A 472 -14.39 -12.51 -13.71
N THR A 473 -13.08 -12.26 -13.77
CA THR A 473 -12.46 -11.33 -12.81
C THR A 473 -12.27 -9.97 -13.48
N LEU A 474 -12.82 -8.91 -12.88
CA LEU A 474 -12.49 -7.53 -13.25
C LEU A 474 -11.48 -6.99 -12.25
N ARG A 475 -10.44 -6.32 -12.75
CA ARG A 475 -9.39 -5.70 -11.96
C ARG A 475 -9.28 -4.22 -12.29
N PHE A 476 -9.06 -3.40 -11.28
CA PHE A 476 -8.67 -2.01 -11.43
C PHE A 476 -7.30 -1.78 -10.80
N SER A 477 -6.45 -1.02 -11.49
CA SER A 477 -5.22 -0.49 -10.91
C SER A 477 -5.57 0.52 -9.82
N ILE A 478 -4.95 0.36 -8.65
CA ILE A 478 -5.03 1.33 -7.55
C ILE A 478 -3.76 2.16 -7.41
N LYS A 479 -2.80 1.99 -8.33
CA LYS A 479 -1.55 2.76 -8.35
C LYS A 479 -1.84 4.25 -8.57
N GLY A 480 -1.28 5.10 -7.71
CA GLY A 480 -1.45 6.55 -7.78
C GLY A 480 -2.81 7.07 -7.27
N LEU A 481 -3.72 6.21 -6.81
CA LEU A 481 -4.96 6.67 -6.21
C LEU A 481 -4.73 7.23 -4.80
N THR A 482 -5.32 8.39 -4.51
CA THR A 482 -5.36 8.97 -3.16
C THR A 482 -6.69 8.62 -2.49
N THR A 483 -6.73 7.49 -1.78
CA THR A 483 -7.95 6.94 -1.18
C THR A 483 -7.61 6.00 -0.02
N ASN A 484 -8.57 5.74 0.87
CA ASN A 484 -8.43 4.65 1.83
C ASN A 484 -8.74 3.31 1.15
N ILE A 485 -7.69 2.57 0.77
CA ILE A 485 -7.81 1.29 0.05
C ILE A 485 -8.59 0.23 0.84
N ASP A 486 -8.61 0.32 2.17
CA ASP A 486 -9.33 -0.62 3.04
C ASP A 486 -10.85 -0.38 3.01
N LYS A 487 -11.29 0.79 2.54
CA LYS A 487 -12.70 1.17 2.35
C LYS A 487 -13.12 1.19 0.87
N LEU A 488 -12.22 0.85 -0.05
CA LEU A 488 -12.45 0.90 -1.49
C LEU A 488 -13.22 -0.34 -1.97
N GLY A 489 -14.26 -0.18 -2.77
CA GLY A 489 -15.00 -1.30 -3.38
C GLY A 489 -15.19 -1.11 -4.88
N ILE A 490 -15.45 -2.20 -5.59
CA ILE A 490 -15.92 -2.19 -6.97
C ILE A 490 -17.46 -2.26 -6.92
N TYR A 491 -18.11 -1.36 -7.62
CA TYR A 491 -19.57 -1.26 -7.65
C TYR A 491 -20.09 -1.38 -9.07
N PHE A 492 -21.10 -2.22 -9.25
CA PHE A 492 -21.92 -2.29 -10.45
C PHE A 492 -22.83 -1.06 -10.51
N ILE A 493 -22.81 -0.35 -11.64
CA ILE A 493 -23.68 0.80 -11.91
C ILE A 493 -24.95 0.28 -12.58
N ASN A 494 -25.99 0.05 -11.78
CA ASN A 494 -27.30 -0.37 -12.26
C ASN A 494 -28.13 0.85 -12.68
N ASP A 495 -27.87 1.35 -13.89
CA ASP A 495 -28.59 2.52 -14.44
C ASP A 495 -30.11 2.27 -14.59
N LYS A 496 -30.53 1.01 -14.73
CA LYS A 496 -31.95 0.64 -14.84
C LYS A 496 -32.68 0.83 -13.51
N GLU A 497 -32.06 0.47 -12.40
CA GLU A 497 -32.62 0.66 -11.06
C GLU A 497 -32.22 1.98 -10.40
N GLY A 498 -31.24 2.70 -10.96
CA GLY A 498 -30.68 3.92 -10.37
C GLY A 498 -29.89 3.64 -9.08
N LYS A 499 -29.21 2.50 -9.00
CA LYS A 499 -28.46 2.04 -7.80
C LYS A 499 -27.03 1.64 -8.12
N ALA A 500 -26.15 1.79 -7.14
CA ALA A 500 -24.83 1.17 -7.13
C ALA A 500 -24.86 -0.08 -6.24
N GLU A 501 -24.45 -1.22 -6.79
CA GLU A 501 -24.45 -2.50 -6.09
C GLU A 501 -23.01 -2.97 -5.87
N PHE A 502 -22.67 -3.39 -4.65
CA PHE A 502 -21.32 -3.87 -4.36
C PHE A 502 -21.04 -5.16 -5.12
N ALA A 503 -20.01 -5.14 -5.96
CA ALA A 503 -19.62 -6.25 -6.82
C ALA A 503 -18.41 -7.03 -6.26
N GLY A 504 -17.76 -6.52 -5.21
CA GLY A 504 -16.55 -7.09 -4.61
C GLY A 504 -15.49 -6.02 -4.39
N GLY A 505 -14.29 -6.43 -4.00
CA GLY A 505 -13.21 -5.47 -3.79
C GLY A 505 -12.01 -6.03 -3.04
N LYS A 506 -11.56 -7.23 -3.38
CA LYS A 506 -10.35 -7.80 -2.77
C LYS A 506 -9.14 -7.02 -3.28
N VAL A 507 -8.37 -6.44 -2.38
CA VAL A 507 -7.20 -5.62 -2.72
C VAL A 507 -5.96 -6.49 -2.76
N ASP A 508 -5.28 -6.51 -3.90
CA ASP A 508 -3.91 -7.00 -4.01
C ASP A 508 -2.96 -5.81 -3.84
N ARG A 509 -2.48 -5.63 -2.61
CA ARG A 509 -1.55 -4.52 -2.29
C ARG A 509 -0.19 -4.67 -2.97
N ALA A 510 0.27 -5.90 -3.20
CA ALA A 510 1.56 -6.16 -3.82
C ALA A 510 1.50 -5.91 -5.34
N GLY A 511 0.42 -6.34 -5.99
CA GLY A 511 0.15 -6.04 -7.40
C GLY A 511 -0.25 -4.59 -7.66
N GLY A 512 -0.81 -3.92 -6.64
CA GLY A 512 -1.36 -2.57 -6.76
C GLY A 512 -2.68 -2.57 -7.50
N GLU A 513 -3.53 -3.55 -7.24
CA GLU A 513 -4.84 -3.72 -7.90
C GLU A 513 -5.96 -4.04 -6.90
N ILE A 514 -7.20 -3.82 -7.31
CA ILE A 514 -8.42 -4.29 -6.63
C ILE A 514 -9.25 -5.11 -7.61
N ARG A 515 -9.83 -6.22 -7.15
CA ARG A 515 -10.54 -7.18 -8.00
C ARG A 515 -11.91 -7.60 -7.50
N ALA A 516 -12.77 -7.98 -8.44
CA ALA A 516 -14.09 -8.52 -8.21
C ALA A 516 -14.37 -9.71 -9.14
N ASN A 517 -15.02 -10.75 -8.61
CA ASN A 517 -15.47 -11.91 -9.38
C ASN A 517 -16.93 -11.71 -9.80
N LEU A 518 -17.17 -11.54 -11.09
CA LEU A 518 -18.43 -11.06 -11.63
C LEU A 518 -19.18 -12.16 -12.37
N ALA A 519 -20.48 -12.28 -12.11
CA ALA A 519 -21.37 -13.18 -12.85
C ALA A 519 -21.83 -12.61 -14.21
N HIS A 520 -21.71 -11.29 -14.39
CA HIS A 520 -22.03 -10.59 -15.62
C HIS A 520 -21.08 -9.40 -15.82
N LEU A 521 -20.98 -8.89 -17.04
CA LEU A 521 -20.23 -7.68 -17.35
C LEU A 521 -21.18 -6.52 -17.68
N SER A 522 -20.79 -5.31 -17.31
CA SER A 522 -21.53 -4.06 -17.46
C SER A 522 -20.64 -2.88 -17.04
N ALA A 523 -21.24 -1.75 -16.67
CA ALA A 523 -20.55 -0.61 -16.10
C ALA A 523 -20.19 -0.83 -14.62
N TYR A 524 -18.91 -0.67 -14.30
CA TYR A 524 -18.36 -0.76 -12.95
C TYR A 524 -17.52 0.47 -12.60
N THR A 525 -17.42 0.78 -11.32
CA THR A 525 -16.60 1.89 -10.83
C THR A 525 -16.01 1.60 -9.46
N LEU A 526 -14.94 2.29 -9.11
CA LEU A 526 -14.38 2.26 -7.76
C LEU A 526 -15.02 3.33 -6.90
N MET A 527 -15.44 2.95 -5.69
CA MET A 527 -15.99 3.89 -4.72
C MET A 527 -15.40 3.60 -3.35
N GLU A 528 -14.96 4.65 -2.66
CA GLU A 528 -14.64 4.59 -1.23
C GLU A 528 -15.94 4.78 -0.46
N TYR A 529 -16.31 3.81 0.38
CA TYR A 529 -17.51 3.89 1.20
C TYR A 529 -17.16 4.30 2.62
N ASP A 530 -17.49 5.54 3.00
CA ASP A 530 -17.25 6.03 4.35
C ASP A 530 -18.43 5.70 5.27
N VAL A 531 -18.41 4.46 5.78
CA VAL A 531 -19.34 3.97 6.77
C VAL A 531 -18.69 3.95 8.15
N THR A 532 -19.41 4.41 9.15
CA THR A 532 -19.00 4.43 10.56
C THR A 532 -20.22 4.30 11.49
N PHE A 533 -19.97 4.05 12.77
CA PHE A 533 -20.99 3.88 13.80
C PHE A 533 -20.63 4.71 15.05
N ASP A 534 -21.64 5.19 15.77
CA ASP A 534 -21.45 6.11 16.90
C ASP A 534 -20.70 5.47 18.07
N ASP A 535 -20.93 4.18 18.29
CA ASP A 535 -20.40 3.40 19.41
C ASP A 535 -18.98 2.84 19.16
N ILE A 536 -18.37 3.15 18.01
CA ILE A 536 -16.99 2.70 17.70
C ILE A 536 -15.99 3.85 17.56
N LYS A 537 -16.40 5.11 17.75
CA LYS A 537 -15.55 6.30 17.50
C LYS A 537 -14.18 6.25 18.20
N GLN A 538 -14.13 5.72 19.43
CA GLN A 538 -12.94 5.54 20.25
C GLN A 538 -12.61 4.06 20.51
N HIS A 539 -13.23 3.15 19.76
CA HIS A 539 -13.07 1.71 19.98
C HIS A 539 -11.86 1.18 19.19
N TRP A 540 -11.04 0.31 19.79
CA TRP A 540 -9.82 -0.23 19.17
C TRP A 540 -10.08 -0.90 17.82
N ALA A 541 -11.25 -1.54 17.67
CA ALA A 541 -11.63 -2.24 16.45
C ALA A 541 -12.23 -1.35 15.36
N ARG A 542 -12.27 -0.02 15.55
CA ARG A 542 -12.93 0.90 14.62
C ARG A 542 -12.52 0.68 13.17
N ASN A 543 -11.22 0.66 12.89
CA ASN A 543 -10.72 0.55 11.52
C ASN A 543 -11.09 -0.80 10.87
N TYR A 544 -11.05 -1.90 11.63
CA TYR A 544 -11.46 -3.21 11.12
C TYR A 544 -12.96 -3.26 10.82
N ILE A 545 -13.77 -2.67 11.71
CA ILE A 545 -15.22 -2.60 11.55
C ILE A 545 -15.59 -1.73 10.34
N GLU A 546 -15.03 -0.52 10.23
CA GLU A 546 -15.31 0.38 9.11
C GLU A 546 -14.85 -0.23 7.78
N SER A 547 -13.68 -0.88 7.73
CA SER A 547 -13.21 -1.57 6.53
C SER A 547 -14.16 -2.69 6.10
N MET A 548 -14.49 -3.62 7.01
CA MET A 548 -15.37 -4.74 6.67
C MET A 548 -16.82 -4.28 6.38
N ALA A 549 -17.25 -3.17 6.97
CA ALA A 549 -18.54 -2.56 6.65
C ALA A 549 -18.53 -1.92 5.26
N ALA A 550 -17.42 -1.27 4.87
CA ALA A 550 -17.24 -0.72 3.54
C ALA A 550 -17.20 -1.83 2.46
N LYS A 551 -16.71 -3.03 2.82
CA LYS A 551 -16.75 -4.24 1.98
C LYS A 551 -18.08 -5.01 2.05
N HIS A 552 -19.10 -4.47 2.73
CA HIS A 552 -20.42 -5.09 2.93
C HIS A 552 -20.38 -6.49 3.59
N VAL A 553 -19.27 -6.84 4.26
CA VAL A 553 -19.11 -8.11 4.98
C VAL A 553 -19.82 -8.03 6.33
N VAL A 554 -19.74 -6.88 7.00
CA VAL A 554 -20.36 -6.65 8.31
C VAL A 554 -21.35 -5.49 8.25
N HIS A 555 -22.37 -5.56 9.10
CA HIS A 555 -23.39 -4.52 9.21
C HIS A 555 -23.64 -4.20 10.68
N GLY A 556 -23.99 -2.94 10.96
CA GLY A 556 -24.45 -2.53 12.28
C GLY A 556 -25.75 -3.22 12.65
N ARG A 557 -26.03 -3.34 13.96
CA ARG A 557 -27.34 -3.78 14.45
C ARG A 557 -28.43 -2.77 14.10
N THR A 558 -28.04 -1.50 13.98
CA THR A 558 -28.85 -0.40 13.45
C THR A 558 -27.99 0.43 12.50
N ALA A 559 -28.59 1.42 11.82
CA ALA A 559 -27.84 2.35 10.98
C ALA A 559 -26.77 3.16 11.75
N ALA A 560 -26.91 3.33 13.07
CA ALA A 560 -26.03 4.15 13.90
C ALA A 560 -25.13 3.35 14.86
N LYS A 561 -25.50 2.11 15.21
CA LYS A 561 -24.79 1.30 16.22
C LYS A 561 -24.31 -0.05 15.69
N PHE A 562 -23.05 -0.36 15.97
CA PHE A 562 -22.43 -1.65 15.65
C PHE A 562 -22.54 -2.68 16.78
N VAL A 563 -22.50 -2.21 18.02
CA VAL A 563 -22.46 -2.97 19.27
C VAL A 563 -21.20 -3.86 19.34
N PRO A 564 -20.00 -3.28 19.43
CA PRO A 564 -18.73 -4.00 19.25
C PRO A 564 -18.47 -5.09 20.30
N ASP A 565 -18.91 -4.88 21.54
CA ASP A 565 -18.60 -5.77 22.68
C ASP A 565 -19.58 -6.94 22.86
N ASP A 566 -20.68 -6.97 22.11
CA ASP A 566 -21.66 -8.06 22.16
C ASP A 566 -21.06 -9.36 21.64
N SER A 567 -21.37 -10.48 22.31
CA SER A 567 -20.93 -11.81 21.84
C SER A 567 -21.67 -12.25 20.58
N VAL A 568 -20.93 -12.83 19.64
CA VAL A 568 -21.42 -13.35 18.34
C VAL A 568 -21.94 -14.79 18.50
N THR A 569 -23.01 -15.15 17.78
CA THR A 569 -23.47 -16.54 17.72
C THR A 569 -22.75 -17.35 16.64
N ARG A 570 -22.80 -18.69 16.73
CA ARG A 570 -22.26 -19.58 15.68
C ARG A 570 -22.88 -19.33 14.31
N ALA A 571 -24.19 -19.09 14.25
CA ALA A 571 -24.89 -18.74 13.01
C ALA A 571 -24.45 -17.39 12.42
N GLU A 572 -24.27 -16.37 13.27
CA GLU A 572 -23.77 -15.07 12.84
C GLU A 572 -22.35 -15.17 12.28
N PHE A 573 -21.48 -15.94 12.93
CA PHE A 573 -20.12 -16.13 12.45
C PHE A 573 -20.07 -16.93 11.13
N ALA A 574 -20.94 -17.95 10.97
CA ALA A 574 -21.07 -18.67 9.70
C ALA A 574 -21.45 -17.74 8.54
N LYS A 575 -22.38 -16.79 8.77
CA LYS A 575 -22.71 -15.76 7.78
C LYS A 575 -21.51 -14.85 7.46
N LEU A 576 -20.76 -14.43 8.47
CA LEU A 576 -19.60 -13.55 8.27
C LEU A 576 -18.51 -14.23 7.43
N VAL A 577 -18.16 -15.48 7.71
CA VAL A 577 -17.11 -16.19 6.95
C VAL A 577 -17.54 -16.47 5.51
N VAL A 578 -18.81 -16.85 5.28
CA VAL A 578 -19.36 -17.06 3.93
C VAL A 578 -19.32 -15.77 3.13
N GLY A 579 -19.70 -14.64 3.73
CA GLY A 579 -19.66 -13.32 3.09
C GLY A 579 -18.23 -12.85 2.79
N ALA A 580 -17.31 -13.01 3.75
CA ALA A 580 -15.90 -12.62 3.57
C ALA A 580 -15.20 -13.40 2.46
N LEU A 581 -15.57 -14.67 2.28
CA LEU A 581 -15.05 -15.52 1.22
C LEU A 581 -15.76 -15.31 -0.13
N GLU A 582 -16.86 -14.55 -0.18
CA GLU A 582 -17.69 -14.32 -1.38
C GLU A 582 -18.23 -15.64 -1.98
N LEU A 583 -18.63 -16.58 -1.11
CA LEU A 583 -19.16 -17.88 -1.52
C LEU A 583 -20.60 -17.78 -2.01
N ASP A 584 -20.93 -18.54 -3.05
CA ASP A 584 -22.30 -18.67 -3.53
C ASP A 584 -23.14 -19.48 -2.53
N LEU A 585 -24.30 -18.92 -2.16
CA LEU A 585 -25.18 -19.56 -1.18
C LEU A 585 -25.77 -20.85 -1.74
N VAL A 586 -25.57 -21.92 -0.99
CA VAL A 586 -26.22 -23.22 -1.21
C VAL A 586 -27.50 -23.28 -0.39
N LYS A 587 -28.59 -23.70 -1.04
CA LYS A 587 -29.87 -23.93 -0.35
C LYS A 587 -29.74 -25.02 0.70
N TYR A 588 -30.26 -24.76 1.90
CA TYR A 588 -30.21 -25.68 3.02
C TYR A 588 -30.78 -27.07 2.66
N LYS A 589 -30.02 -28.12 2.97
CA LYS A 589 -30.33 -29.52 2.61
C LYS A 589 -30.62 -30.41 3.83
N GLY A 590 -30.79 -29.82 5.02
CA GLY A 590 -31.01 -30.58 6.25
C GLY A 590 -29.72 -31.15 6.87
N SER A 591 -28.58 -30.47 6.72
CA SER A 591 -27.30 -30.96 7.27
C SER A 591 -27.23 -31.04 8.80
N PHE A 592 -28.13 -30.37 9.52
CA PHE A 592 -28.24 -30.39 10.99
C PHE A 592 -29.71 -30.43 11.44
N GLU A 593 -30.03 -31.20 12.48
CA GLU A 593 -31.42 -31.39 12.94
C GLU A 593 -32.00 -30.14 13.64
N ASP A 594 -31.13 -29.32 14.23
CA ASP A 594 -31.48 -28.12 15.00
C ASP A 594 -31.50 -26.82 14.18
N VAL A 595 -31.39 -26.93 12.86
CA VAL A 595 -31.45 -25.80 11.91
C VAL A 595 -32.72 -25.94 11.07
N ALA A 596 -33.69 -25.06 11.33
CA ALA A 596 -34.89 -24.93 10.51
C ALA A 596 -34.52 -24.44 9.10
N SER A 597 -35.14 -25.02 8.06
CA SER A 597 -34.80 -24.76 6.65
C SER A 597 -35.14 -23.34 6.19
N ASP A 598 -36.06 -22.67 6.86
CA ASP A 598 -36.48 -21.29 6.59
C ASP A 598 -35.76 -20.26 7.48
N ALA A 599 -34.88 -20.70 8.38
CA ALA A 599 -34.11 -19.78 9.21
C ALA A 599 -33.15 -18.95 8.34
N TRP A 600 -33.00 -17.66 8.68
CA TRP A 600 -32.14 -16.73 7.92
C TRP A 600 -30.69 -17.21 7.78
N TYR A 601 -30.21 -18.04 8.70
CA TYR A 601 -28.87 -18.59 8.74
C TYR A 601 -28.73 -19.95 8.04
N ALA A 602 -29.82 -20.60 7.63
CA ALA A 602 -29.81 -21.99 7.16
C ALA A 602 -28.91 -22.17 5.92
N ASP A 603 -29.10 -21.33 4.91
CA ASP A 603 -28.29 -21.35 3.68
C ASP A 603 -26.81 -21.03 3.97
N TYR A 604 -26.51 -20.12 4.91
CA TYR A 604 -25.12 -19.80 5.28
C TYR A 604 -24.44 -20.97 5.99
N ILE A 605 -25.14 -21.65 6.89
CA ILE A 605 -24.65 -22.86 7.56
C ILE A 605 -24.42 -23.97 6.55
N GLN A 606 -25.37 -24.21 5.63
CA GLN A 606 -25.18 -25.20 4.56
C GLN A 606 -23.93 -24.90 3.74
N THR A 607 -23.79 -23.64 3.31
CA THR A 607 -22.68 -23.20 2.47
C THR A 607 -21.36 -23.39 3.19
N ALA A 608 -21.26 -22.94 4.45
CA ALA A 608 -20.05 -23.11 5.26
C ALA A 608 -19.71 -24.58 5.52
N TYR A 609 -20.72 -25.44 5.69
CA TYR A 609 -20.55 -26.88 5.91
C TYR A 609 -20.04 -27.58 4.65
N GLU A 610 -20.66 -27.33 3.48
CA GLU A 610 -20.23 -27.94 2.20
C GLU A 610 -18.83 -27.49 1.76
N ASN A 611 -18.41 -26.29 2.18
CA ASN A 611 -17.05 -25.80 1.97
C ASN A 611 -16.06 -26.25 3.06
N GLY A 612 -16.47 -27.12 4.00
CA GLY A 612 -15.60 -27.66 5.04
C GLY A 612 -15.13 -26.63 6.08
N LEU A 613 -15.77 -25.47 6.17
CA LEU A 613 -15.37 -24.39 7.07
C LEU A 613 -15.85 -24.66 8.51
N ILE A 614 -17.07 -25.18 8.63
CA ILE A 614 -17.71 -25.49 9.90
C ILE A 614 -18.00 -26.98 10.04
N THR A 615 -18.09 -27.42 11.28
CA THR A 615 -18.58 -28.75 11.66
C THR A 615 -19.68 -28.59 12.72
N GLY A 616 -20.52 -29.62 12.85
CA GLY A 616 -21.47 -29.70 13.97
C GLY A 616 -20.74 -29.86 15.31
N ARG A 617 -21.39 -29.48 16.41
CA ARG A 617 -20.97 -29.87 17.77
C ARG A 617 -21.12 -31.38 17.96
N VAL A 618 -22.12 -31.95 17.31
CA VAL A 618 -22.33 -33.39 17.15
C VAL A 618 -22.55 -33.63 15.67
N GLU A 619 -21.68 -34.43 15.06
CA GLU A 619 -21.67 -34.69 13.62
C GLU A 619 -23.06 -35.13 13.12
N GLY A 620 -23.56 -34.46 12.08
CA GLY A 620 -24.87 -34.72 11.45
C GLY A 620 -26.09 -34.50 12.34
N LYS A 621 -25.94 -33.97 13.56
CA LYS A 621 -27.03 -33.84 14.53
C LYS A 621 -27.27 -32.41 14.98
N VAL A 622 -26.24 -31.75 15.52
CA VAL A 622 -26.43 -30.46 16.21
C VAL A 622 -25.36 -29.47 15.79
N PHE A 623 -25.78 -28.34 15.23
CA PHE A 623 -24.89 -27.20 14.95
C PHE A 623 -24.85 -26.19 16.10
N ASP A 624 -25.96 -26.02 16.81
CA ASP A 624 -26.20 -25.05 17.87
C ASP A 624 -26.07 -23.59 17.39
N PRO A 625 -26.98 -23.13 16.50
CA PRO A 625 -26.84 -21.85 15.79
C PRO A 625 -26.86 -20.62 16.71
N ASN A 626 -27.56 -20.73 17.85
CA ASN A 626 -27.77 -19.61 18.77
C ASN A 626 -26.73 -19.54 19.89
N ALA A 627 -25.92 -20.59 20.09
CA ALA A 627 -24.83 -20.53 21.06
C ALA A 627 -23.79 -19.48 20.68
N LYS A 628 -23.25 -18.85 21.72
CA LYS A 628 -22.11 -17.94 21.61
C LYS A 628 -20.89 -18.73 21.16
N ILE A 629 -20.17 -18.19 20.18
CA ILE A 629 -19.00 -18.83 19.62
C ILE A 629 -17.76 -18.48 20.44
N THR A 630 -16.94 -19.49 20.70
CA THR A 630 -15.66 -19.34 21.41
C THR A 630 -14.56 -18.91 20.45
N ARG A 631 -13.49 -18.33 21.00
CA ARG A 631 -12.36 -17.83 20.21
C ARG A 631 -11.65 -18.95 19.45
N GLN A 632 -11.48 -20.12 20.08
CA GLN A 632 -10.88 -21.28 19.41
C GLN A 632 -11.74 -21.84 18.27
N GLU A 633 -13.07 -21.78 18.38
CA GLU A 633 -13.97 -22.19 17.29
C GLU A 633 -13.83 -21.24 16.10
N ILE A 634 -13.75 -19.93 16.34
CA ILE A 634 -13.46 -18.95 15.29
C ILE A 634 -12.09 -19.22 14.66
N MET A 635 -11.05 -19.44 15.47
CA MET A 635 -9.70 -19.71 14.95
C MET A 635 -9.68 -20.96 14.06
N ALA A 636 -10.39 -22.03 14.45
CA ALA A 636 -10.52 -23.22 13.62
C ALA A 636 -11.22 -22.93 12.29
N ILE A 637 -12.33 -22.18 12.29
CA ILE A 637 -13.07 -21.85 11.07
C ILE A 637 -12.23 -20.98 10.13
N VAL A 638 -11.56 -19.95 10.66
CA VAL A 638 -10.71 -19.05 9.86
C VAL A 638 -9.47 -19.78 9.36
N GLY A 639 -8.86 -20.63 10.17
CA GLY A 639 -7.73 -21.47 9.77
C GLY A 639 -8.08 -22.43 8.62
N ARG A 640 -9.27 -23.06 8.65
CA ARG A 640 -9.77 -23.87 7.52
C ARG A 640 -10.01 -23.02 6.28
N ALA A 641 -10.59 -21.84 6.45
CA ALA A 641 -10.85 -20.93 5.34
C ALA A 641 -9.58 -20.47 4.61
N LEU A 642 -8.47 -20.31 5.34
CA LEU A 642 -7.17 -19.95 4.74
C LEU A 642 -6.55 -21.09 3.94
N ALA A 643 -6.93 -22.35 4.21
CA ALA A 643 -6.42 -23.55 3.54
C ALA A 643 -4.88 -23.63 3.47
N LYS A 644 -4.21 -23.06 4.48
CA LYS A 644 -2.75 -23.08 4.67
C LYS A 644 -2.40 -23.91 5.89
N LYS A 645 -1.14 -24.30 6.00
CA LYS A 645 -0.56 -24.90 7.21
C LYS A 645 0.48 -23.94 7.78
N PRO A 646 0.67 -23.93 9.12
CA PRO A 646 1.75 -23.17 9.71
C PRO A 646 3.10 -23.68 9.16
N SER A 647 4.06 -22.78 8.99
CA SER A 647 5.39 -23.15 8.48
C SER A 647 6.26 -23.86 9.54
N LYS A 648 5.86 -23.73 10.81
CA LYS A 648 6.51 -24.31 11.99
C LYS A 648 5.56 -25.20 12.79
N ASP A 649 6.14 -25.91 13.75
CA ASP A 649 5.37 -26.69 14.72
C ASP A 649 4.39 -25.80 15.52
N ALA A 650 3.18 -26.31 15.73
CA ALA A 650 2.13 -25.55 16.42
C ALA A 650 2.50 -25.24 17.88
N GLY A 651 3.17 -26.17 18.56
CA GLY A 651 3.65 -25.99 19.92
C GLY A 651 4.69 -24.88 20.02
N GLU A 652 5.62 -24.80 19.06
CA GLU A 652 6.61 -23.71 18.99
C GLU A 652 5.92 -22.34 18.84
N LEU A 653 4.97 -22.23 17.90
CA LEU A 653 4.27 -20.99 17.63
C LEU A 653 3.35 -20.54 18.77
N LEU A 654 2.81 -21.48 19.55
CA LEU A 654 1.89 -21.21 20.64
C LEU A 654 2.57 -21.11 22.02
N ALA A 655 3.82 -21.55 22.16
CA ALA A 655 4.59 -21.50 23.41
C ALA A 655 4.61 -20.12 24.11
N PRO A 656 4.58 -18.97 23.41
CA PRO A 656 4.52 -17.66 24.06
C PRO A 656 3.23 -17.41 24.87
N PHE A 657 2.14 -18.14 24.63
CA PHE A 657 0.87 -17.92 25.31
C PHE A 657 0.72 -18.79 26.57
N LYS A 658 0.46 -18.13 27.71
CA LYS A 658 0.34 -18.77 29.04
C LYS A 658 -0.76 -19.83 29.12
N ASP A 659 -1.78 -19.72 28.28
CA ASP A 659 -2.94 -20.60 28.22
C ASP A 659 -2.99 -21.45 26.94
N ALA A 660 -1.87 -21.60 26.23
CA ALA A 660 -1.78 -22.46 25.04
C ALA A 660 -2.28 -23.89 25.29
N ALA A 661 -2.01 -24.45 26.48
CA ALA A 661 -2.47 -25.79 26.87
C ALA A 661 -4.00 -25.91 27.00
N LYS A 662 -4.76 -24.81 26.98
CA LYS A 662 -6.23 -24.81 26.97
C LYS A 662 -6.82 -24.83 25.56
N ILE A 663 -6.00 -24.69 24.52
CA ILE A 663 -6.47 -24.78 23.13
C ILE A 663 -6.86 -26.23 22.85
N ALA A 664 -8.09 -26.45 22.39
CA ALA A 664 -8.51 -27.78 21.99
C ALA A 664 -7.72 -28.27 20.76
N GLY A 665 -7.38 -29.55 20.71
CA GLY A 665 -6.52 -30.11 19.64
C GLY A 665 -7.04 -29.87 18.21
N TYR A 666 -8.37 -29.80 18.01
CA TYR A 666 -8.93 -29.47 16.68
C TYR A 666 -8.65 -28.03 16.22
N ALA A 667 -8.26 -27.14 17.14
CA ALA A 667 -8.00 -25.73 16.89
C ALA A 667 -6.51 -25.39 16.94
N GLU A 668 -5.64 -26.31 17.36
CA GLU A 668 -4.23 -26.04 17.65
C GLU A 668 -3.45 -25.59 16.41
N GLU A 669 -3.43 -26.39 15.33
CA GLU A 669 -2.75 -26.02 14.09
C GLU A 669 -3.32 -24.73 13.48
N HIS A 670 -4.64 -24.53 13.61
CA HIS A 670 -5.31 -23.33 13.10
C HIS A 670 -4.97 -22.09 13.91
N ALA A 671 -4.93 -22.18 15.24
CA ALA A 671 -4.50 -21.09 16.11
C ALA A 671 -3.04 -20.73 15.84
N ALA A 672 -2.16 -21.72 15.69
CA ALA A 672 -0.76 -21.53 15.34
C ALA A 672 -0.60 -20.80 14.00
N LEU A 673 -1.32 -21.23 12.95
CA LEU A 673 -1.34 -20.55 11.65
C LEU A 673 -1.75 -19.08 11.79
N LEU A 674 -2.82 -18.80 12.54
CA LEU A 674 -3.30 -17.42 12.69
C LEU A 674 -2.36 -16.53 13.50
N VAL A 675 -1.60 -17.12 14.43
CA VAL A 675 -0.52 -16.42 15.16
C VAL A 675 0.64 -16.12 14.22
N GLU A 676 1.10 -17.11 13.46
CA GLU A 676 2.18 -16.94 12.48
C GLU A 676 1.87 -15.87 11.43
N MET A 677 0.61 -15.82 10.97
CA MET A 677 0.13 -14.82 10.02
C MET A 677 -0.15 -13.44 10.65
N GLY A 678 0.03 -13.29 11.97
CA GLY A 678 -0.25 -12.04 12.69
C GLY A 678 -1.74 -11.67 12.76
N ILE A 679 -2.64 -12.58 12.39
CA ILE A 679 -4.10 -12.37 12.49
C ILE A 679 -4.52 -12.40 13.98
N VAL A 680 -3.89 -13.28 14.77
CA VAL A 680 -4.07 -13.38 16.22
C VAL A 680 -2.76 -13.06 16.93
N SER A 681 -2.81 -12.14 17.89
CA SER A 681 -1.65 -11.65 18.65
C SER A 681 -1.77 -11.88 20.17
N GLY A 682 -2.84 -12.56 20.61
CA GLY A 682 -3.19 -12.67 22.04
C GLY A 682 -3.60 -11.34 22.68
N TYR A 683 -3.60 -11.33 24.01
CA TYR A 683 -3.94 -10.20 24.88
C TYR A 683 -2.70 -9.72 25.66
N PRO A 684 -2.70 -8.47 26.18
CA PRO A 684 -1.56 -7.91 26.91
C PRO A 684 -1.10 -8.71 28.14
N ASP A 685 -1.96 -9.58 28.68
CA ASP A 685 -1.63 -10.47 29.80
C ASP A 685 -0.84 -11.72 29.36
N GLY A 686 -0.54 -11.87 28.06
CA GLY A 686 0.16 -13.01 27.47
C GLY A 686 -0.74 -14.23 27.26
N THR A 687 -2.05 -14.05 27.16
CA THR A 687 -3.02 -15.13 26.91
C THR A 687 -3.63 -15.05 25.51
N ILE A 688 -4.15 -16.16 25.00
CA ILE A 688 -4.94 -16.21 23.76
C ILE A 688 -6.45 -16.38 24.03
N ARG A 689 -6.82 -16.82 25.25
CA ARG A 689 -8.19 -17.02 25.76
C ARG A 689 -9.05 -17.90 24.85
N PRO A 690 -8.65 -19.17 24.60
CA PRO A 690 -9.28 -20.01 23.58
C PRO A 690 -10.76 -20.32 23.86
N GLU A 691 -11.12 -20.49 25.14
CA GLU A 691 -12.47 -20.86 25.57
C GLU A 691 -13.40 -19.66 25.76
N ALA A 692 -12.89 -18.43 25.70
CA ALA A 692 -13.68 -17.23 25.89
C ALA A 692 -14.64 -16.99 24.72
N TYR A 693 -15.85 -16.49 25.00
CA TYR A 693 -16.77 -16.03 23.96
C TYR A 693 -16.20 -14.81 23.25
N THR A 694 -16.40 -14.76 21.93
CA THR A 694 -15.83 -13.70 21.10
C THR A 694 -16.83 -12.57 20.88
N SER A 695 -16.37 -11.34 21.12
CA SER A 695 -17.14 -10.12 20.80
C SER A 695 -17.27 -9.90 19.29
N ARG A 696 -18.23 -9.06 18.87
CA ARG A 696 -18.39 -8.66 17.47
C ARG A 696 -17.12 -8.00 16.93
N ALA A 697 -16.48 -7.14 17.72
CA ALA A 697 -15.23 -6.49 17.35
C ALA A 697 -14.10 -7.48 17.08
N GLU A 698 -13.92 -8.46 17.95
CA GLU A 698 -12.89 -9.49 17.79
C GLU A 698 -13.18 -10.40 16.59
N ALA A 699 -14.44 -10.83 16.42
CA ALA A 699 -14.85 -11.62 15.27
C ALA A 699 -14.55 -10.88 13.95
N VAL A 700 -14.84 -9.58 13.90
CA VAL A 700 -14.53 -8.75 12.72
C VAL A 700 -13.03 -8.57 12.51
N LYS A 701 -12.21 -8.45 13.57
CA LYS A 701 -10.74 -8.42 13.43
C LYS A 701 -10.22 -9.69 12.74
N LEU A 702 -10.72 -10.86 13.13
CA LEU A 702 -10.31 -12.13 12.52
C LEU A 702 -10.82 -12.27 11.08
N ILE A 703 -12.04 -11.81 10.79
CA ILE A 703 -12.58 -11.75 9.42
C ILE A 703 -11.80 -10.75 8.55
N TYR A 704 -11.39 -9.61 9.07
CA TYR A 704 -10.51 -8.67 8.37
C TYR A 704 -9.17 -9.33 8.02
N GLY A 705 -8.60 -10.11 8.94
CA GLY A 705 -7.40 -10.90 8.69
C GLY A 705 -7.61 -11.91 7.57
N LEU A 706 -8.72 -12.66 7.60
CA LEU A 706 -9.11 -13.60 6.54
C LEU A 706 -9.31 -12.92 5.19
N TYR A 707 -10.03 -11.79 5.15
CA TYR A 707 -10.39 -11.11 3.91
C TYR A 707 -9.18 -10.60 3.13
N ASN A 708 -8.10 -10.25 3.84
CA ASN A 708 -6.89 -9.66 3.28
C ASN A 708 -5.74 -10.67 3.04
N ASN A 709 -5.99 -11.98 3.18
CA ASN A 709 -5.00 -13.07 3.02
C ASN A 709 -5.51 -14.22 2.16
#